data_AF-A0A812SUZ7-F1
#
_entry.id   AF-A0A812SUZ7-F1
#
_cell.length_a   1.000
_cell.length_b   1.000
_cell.length_c   1.000
_cell.angle_alpha   90.00
_cell.angle_beta   90.00
_cell.angle_gamma   90.00
#
_symmetry.space_group_name_H-M   'P 1'
#
loop_
_entity.id
_entity.type
_entity.pdbx_description
1 polymer ?
#
loop_
_entity_poly.entity_id
_entity_poly.type
_entity_poly.pdbx_seq_one_letter_code
_entity_poly.pdbx_strand_id
1 'polypeptide(L)'
;MATGSFRACWIEKVGASLQMELKQVPFDELSAGEEYIRVKVDYSGVNYKDGMAICGIYGVVEKLPLITGIDFVGTVDETKGGFKKGDRVIMTGYEMGQKFHGGHAEYASVKAEWLVPLPETLAPIDAMTIGTAGFTAALCIKALEDSGFDKTKPILVTGADGGVGSVAVYLLAQKGCKVAACTRWKDTEARLRKLGATEIVPALSTDSKALDEQKWGGAIDVVGGPTIPTICSQMAYGCTLATCGVAGGPAIKTTVYPFIIRGVKLYGVDSVFASTEDRKLVWSDLAKVPPEVWRDMRKEVAMDDLQEVATQILAGKIRGRVVVNMGLKGPQLAKAKAEEEDLEALKQQCIALRKSLTASSKVVSAEQAMSTIVDGDCVTLAGFVATMPCDALSAALRKRFDKTKHPRDLEMVFSIIVGDREGKGTDQLTPLVRKATFGWTDVCPAFTNAVLSGKIQGYNLPMGQISHMIRSSANRVPGHLSKVGLHTFADPRNGGGKRNKQTTEDLVKIVEMGSEEYIFYPAPTITVALLRGSIADEAGNVSFEREPLFLDSLNQAMAAKNNGGLVVVQVQQVVPHGSLDARRVHIPGMLVDMVVVAGGEHAAVTYAPADETYDATLSGELKPRAAAIEELPWEGPRNACQKRVMAHRAMFEVKCERAVLNFGVGSPEFVAAMIETHGQQNPHLKGYMPTVESGVWGGQAQGGMRFGTSVGFEAIMPTSSMMDFYVGGGIDVAFLGVGEVDEQGNVNVSNFAGRVPGVGGFADIAANAKTLVFTTTLTCGNLVTKVEDGKLIIVQEGSIMKFKPTIDEITFPSASQGSRRIIFVTERCVMELRQQRLVLTELASGISLDNVLSNMGFRPEIAECLGTYDPRIFER
;
A
#
# COMPACT_ATOMS: atom_id res chain seq x y z
N MET A 1 21.74 30.49 -14.66
CA MET A 1 21.52 31.17 -13.37
C MET A 1 20.06 31.56 -13.31
N ALA A 2 19.33 31.10 -12.29
CA ALA A 2 17.91 31.39 -12.14
C ALA A 2 17.72 32.87 -11.78
N THR A 3 16.95 33.60 -12.60
CA THR A 3 16.48 34.95 -12.26
C THR A 3 15.27 34.82 -11.34
N GLY A 4 15.42 35.13 -10.06
CA GLY A 4 14.33 35.03 -9.09
C GLY A 4 14.77 35.34 -7.67
N SER A 5 13.82 35.43 -6.76
CA SER A 5 14.04 35.57 -5.33
C SER A 5 13.20 34.58 -4.53
N PHE A 6 13.59 34.37 -3.28
CA PHE A 6 12.94 33.48 -2.34
C PHE A 6 12.89 34.09 -0.93
N ARG A 7 11.94 33.66 -0.11
CA ARG A 7 11.77 34.16 1.26
C ARG A 7 12.82 33.55 2.20
N ALA A 8 13.48 34.39 2.99
CA ALA A 8 14.50 33.96 3.95
C ALA A 8 14.52 34.80 5.24
N CYS A 9 15.01 34.20 6.33
CA CYS A 9 15.35 34.87 7.59
C CYS A 9 16.75 35.48 7.48
N TRP A 10 16.78 36.75 7.12
CA TRP A 10 17.98 37.49 6.77
C TRP A 10 18.50 38.30 7.96
N ILE A 11 19.79 38.14 8.28
CA ILE A 11 20.50 38.89 9.30
C ILE A 11 21.46 39.85 8.62
N GLU A 12 21.35 41.12 8.99
CA GLU A 12 22.27 42.17 8.55
C GLU A 12 22.63 43.12 9.69
N LYS A 13 23.70 43.88 9.48
CA LYS A 13 24.16 44.88 10.45
C LYS A 13 23.46 46.21 10.17
N VAL A 14 22.63 46.65 11.11
CA VAL A 14 21.96 47.96 11.08
C VAL A 14 22.53 48.80 12.22
N GLY A 15 23.42 49.74 11.87
CA GLY A 15 24.17 50.53 12.85
C GLY A 15 25.13 49.68 13.70
N ALA A 16 24.93 49.66 15.02
CA ALA A 16 25.72 48.88 15.97
C ALA A 16 25.07 47.55 16.40
N SER A 17 23.88 47.23 15.88
CA SER A 17 23.13 46.02 16.20
C SER A 17 22.98 45.10 14.99
N LEU A 18 22.89 43.80 15.23
CA LEU A 18 22.41 42.83 14.25
C LEU A 18 20.88 42.83 14.28
N GLN A 19 20.23 42.90 13.13
CA GLN A 19 18.79 42.84 13.00
C GLN A 19 18.38 41.69 12.09
N MET A 20 17.26 41.04 12.45
CA MET A 20 16.61 40.01 11.66
C MET A 20 15.44 40.61 10.89
N GLU A 21 15.36 40.28 9.60
CA GLU A 21 14.23 40.59 8.75
C GLU A 21 13.83 39.36 7.91
N LEU A 22 12.54 39.09 7.80
CA LEU A 22 12.02 38.15 6.80
C LEU A 22 11.81 38.88 5.47
N LYS A 23 12.64 38.60 4.47
CA LYS A 23 12.55 39.28 3.17
C LYS A 23 12.76 38.36 1.97
N GLN A 24 12.51 38.89 0.78
CA GLN A 24 12.83 38.25 -0.48
C GLN A 24 14.32 38.45 -0.78
N VAL A 25 15.04 37.35 -0.96
CA VAL A 25 16.49 37.30 -1.23
C VAL A 25 16.69 36.72 -2.63
N PRO A 26 17.47 37.36 -3.52
CA PRO A 26 17.72 36.82 -4.84
C PRO A 26 18.64 35.58 -4.81
N PHE A 27 18.47 34.68 -5.79
CA PHE A 27 19.20 33.39 -5.82
C PHE A 27 20.71 33.53 -5.96
N ASP A 28 21.22 34.67 -6.41
CA ASP A 28 22.64 34.99 -6.57
C ASP A 28 23.37 35.23 -5.24
N GLU A 29 22.63 35.48 -4.15
CA GLU A 29 23.18 35.52 -2.78
C GLU A 29 23.54 34.13 -2.24
N LEU A 30 22.96 33.06 -2.79
CA LEU A 30 23.31 31.70 -2.40
C LEU A 30 24.70 31.32 -2.91
N SER A 31 25.38 30.43 -2.15
CA SER A 31 26.68 29.92 -2.57
C SER A 31 26.57 29.19 -3.92
N ALA A 32 27.55 29.41 -4.80
CA ALA A 32 27.58 28.87 -6.15
C ALA A 32 28.93 28.19 -6.44
N GLY A 33 28.91 27.17 -7.30
CA GLY A 33 30.07 26.37 -7.67
C GLY A 33 29.64 25.10 -8.41
N GLU A 34 30.55 24.16 -8.61
CA GLU A 34 30.21 22.81 -9.11
C GLU A 34 29.86 21.85 -7.97
N GLU A 35 30.39 22.12 -6.79
CA GLU A 35 30.21 21.36 -5.56
C GLU A 35 28.90 21.67 -4.81
N TYR A 36 28.25 22.80 -5.14
CA TYR A 36 27.04 23.27 -4.47
C TYR A 36 25.77 22.73 -5.13
N ILE A 37 24.86 22.25 -4.30
CA ILE A 37 23.51 21.77 -4.64
C ILE A 37 22.49 22.72 -4.04
N ARG A 38 21.54 23.17 -4.87
CA ARG A 38 20.38 23.93 -4.41
C ARG A 38 19.26 22.98 -4.00
N VAL A 39 18.77 23.15 -2.79
CA VAL A 39 17.68 22.38 -2.19
C VAL A 39 16.52 23.31 -1.94
N LYS A 40 15.32 22.89 -2.35
CA LYS A 40 14.06 23.50 -1.91
C LYS A 40 13.75 22.97 -0.52
N VAL A 41 13.75 23.85 0.47
CA VAL A 41 13.58 23.47 1.87
C VAL A 41 12.10 23.29 2.18
N ASP A 42 11.75 22.16 2.79
CA ASP A 42 10.40 21.88 3.25
C ASP A 42 10.23 22.31 4.71
N TYR A 43 11.20 21.95 5.55
CA TYR A 43 11.22 22.26 6.99
C TYR A 43 12.64 22.55 7.48
N SER A 44 12.75 23.30 8.57
CA SER A 44 14.00 23.54 9.32
C SER A 44 13.71 23.58 10.83
N GLY A 45 14.67 23.19 11.66
CA GLY A 45 14.53 23.24 13.12
C GLY A 45 15.01 24.57 13.70
N VAL A 46 14.44 24.99 14.83
CA VAL A 46 14.97 26.13 15.62
C VAL A 46 15.76 25.60 16.81
N ASN A 47 17.07 25.83 16.80
CA ASN A 47 17.98 25.40 17.86
C ASN A 47 18.44 26.59 18.72
N TYR A 48 19.04 26.32 19.88
CA TYR A 48 19.50 27.38 20.79
C TYR A 48 20.46 28.37 20.10
N LYS A 49 21.33 27.84 19.21
CA LYS A 49 22.25 28.63 18.41
C LYS A 49 21.55 29.52 17.37
N ASP A 50 20.48 29.03 16.76
CA ASP A 50 19.66 29.83 15.86
C ASP A 50 19.00 30.99 16.62
N GLY A 51 18.53 30.73 17.85
CA GLY A 51 18.04 31.77 18.74
C GLY A 51 19.08 32.86 19.01
N MET A 52 20.33 32.48 19.28
CA MET A 52 21.44 33.43 19.47
C MET A 52 21.70 34.25 18.21
N ALA A 53 21.69 33.63 17.03
CA ALA A 53 21.90 34.30 15.74
C ALA A 53 20.76 35.28 15.41
N ILE A 54 19.50 34.85 15.56
CA ILE A 54 18.30 35.66 15.30
C ILE A 54 18.20 36.84 16.26
N CYS A 55 18.53 36.65 17.55
CA CYS A 55 18.54 37.73 18.53
C CYS A 55 19.82 38.58 18.52
N GLY A 56 20.72 38.38 17.55
CA GLY A 56 21.87 39.26 17.33
C GLY A 56 22.96 39.18 18.40
N ILE A 57 23.09 38.05 19.09
CA ILE A 57 24.16 37.84 20.09
C ILE A 57 25.51 37.70 19.36
N TYR A 58 26.41 38.65 19.62
CA TYR A 58 27.75 38.72 19.01
C TYR A 58 28.58 37.45 19.28
N GLY A 59 29.28 36.96 18.25
CA GLY A 59 30.18 35.80 18.32
C GLY A 59 29.63 34.49 17.74
N VAL A 60 28.35 34.45 17.33
CA VAL A 60 27.76 33.29 16.63
C VAL A 60 27.70 33.49 15.11
N VAL A 61 27.49 34.73 14.67
CA VAL A 61 27.42 35.11 13.26
C VAL A 61 28.78 35.62 12.81
N GLU A 62 29.45 34.89 11.92
CA GLU A 62 30.81 35.21 11.43
C GLU A 62 30.80 35.95 10.09
N LYS A 63 29.79 35.68 9.25
CA LYS A 63 29.60 36.35 7.96
C LYS A 63 28.30 37.14 7.98
N LEU A 64 28.32 38.34 7.38
CA LEU A 64 27.13 39.14 7.09
C LEU A 64 27.15 39.61 5.64
N PRO A 65 25.99 39.72 4.98
CA PRO A 65 24.70 39.25 5.46
C PRO A 65 24.60 37.72 5.53
N LEU A 66 23.59 37.19 6.24
CA LEU A 66 23.47 35.76 6.51
C LEU A 66 22.01 35.29 6.60
N ILE A 67 21.76 34.05 6.19
CA ILE A 67 20.50 33.34 6.46
C ILE A 67 20.71 32.42 7.66
N THR A 68 19.80 32.42 8.64
CA THR A 68 19.91 31.57 9.85
C THR A 68 19.44 30.12 9.61
N GLY A 69 19.54 29.23 10.60
CA GLY A 69 19.08 27.84 10.52
C GLY A 69 20.22 26.86 10.28
N ILE A 70 20.59 26.08 11.30
CA ILE A 70 21.72 25.13 11.22
C ILE A 70 21.37 23.78 10.58
N ASP A 71 20.09 23.52 10.30
CA ASP A 71 19.60 22.28 9.70
C ASP A 71 18.41 22.52 8.76
N PHE A 72 18.16 21.57 7.86
CA PHE A 72 16.95 21.54 7.04
C PHE A 72 16.68 20.14 6.45
N VAL A 73 15.43 19.90 6.05
CA VAL A 73 15.05 18.82 5.14
C VAL A 73 14.46 19.44 3.88
N GLY A 74 14.72 18.83 2.73
CA GLY A 74 14.17 19.35 1.49
C GLY A 74 14.36 18.41 0.31
N THR A 75 13.99 18.93 -0.86
CA THR A 75 14.09 18.23 -2.13
C THR A 75 15.12 18.93 -3.02
N VAL A 76 16.03 18.15 -3.62
CA VAL A 76 17.05 18.67 -4.54
C VAL A 76 16.37 19.33 -5.75
N ASP A 77 16.63 20.61 -5.94
CA ASP A 77 16.07 21.42 -7.03
C ASP A 77 17.05 21.54 -8.20
N GLU A 78 18.32 21.81 -7.90
CA GLU A 78 19.40 21.96 -8.89
C GLU A 78 20.69 21.34 -8.36
N THR A 79 21.39 20.59 -9.22
CA THR A 79 22.59 19.82 -8.87
C THR A 79 23.49 19.67 -10.11
N LYS A 80 24.80 19.58 -9.89
CA LYS A 80 25.82 19.26 -10.91
C LYS A 80 26.56 17.93 -10.62
N GLY A 81 26.20 17.23 -9.54
CA GLY A 81 26.82 15.97 -9.13
C GLY A 81 26.41 15.53 -7.71
N GLY A 82 26.65 14.27 -7.35
CA GLY A 82 26.35 13.72 -6.01
C GLY A 82 24.90 13.23 -5.83
N PHE A 83 23.92 14.12 -5.96
CA PHE A 83 22.48 13.81 -5.88
C PHE A 83 21.76 14.16 -7.18
N LYS A 84 20.57 13.61 -7.41
CA LYS A 84 19.69 13.90 -8.56
C LYS A 84 18.58 14.86 -8.16
N LYS A 85 18.08 15.62 -9.14
CA LYS A 85 16.90 16.47 -8.96
C LYS A 85 15.70 15.60 -8.53
N GLY A 86 15.00 16.01 -7.49
CA GLY A 86 13.89 15.27 -6.88
C GLY A 86 14.30 14.37 -5.71
N ASP A 87 15.60 14.14 -5.47
CA ASP A 87 16.05 13.40 -4.29
C ASP A 87 15.69 14.18 -3.01
N ARG A 88 15.24 13.46 -1.98
CA ARG A 88 14.97 14.04 -0.66
C ARG A 88 16.20 13.93 0.22
N VAL A 89 16.58 15.03 0.86
CA VAL A 89 17.85 15.15 1.59
C VAL A 89 17.68 15.87 2.92
N ILE A 90 18.59 15.54 3.84
CA ILE A 90 18.72 16.11 5.18
C ILE A 90 20.07 16.82 5.29
N MET A 91 20.07 18.01 5.89
CA MET A 91 21.25 18.79 6.23
C MET A 91 21.30 19.08 7.73
N THR A 92 22.45 18.88 8.37
CA THR A 92 22.70 19.25 9.78
C THR A 92 24.17 19.67 9.97
N GLY A 93 24.43 20.85 10.55
CA GLY A 93 25.79 21.26 10.94
C GLY A 93 26.59 21.98 9.84
N TYR A 94 27.89 21.70 9.72
CA TYR A 94 28.83 22.32 8.77
C TYR A 94 28.81 23.87 8.73
N GLU A 95 28.73 24.50 9.90
CA GLU A 95 28.76 25.98 10.02
C GLU A 95 27.62 26.72 9.28
N MET A 96 26.56 26.00 8.91
CA MET A 96 25.31 26.59 8.41
C MET A 96 24.72 27.54 9.45
N GLY A 97 24.14 28.64 8.98
CA GLY A 97 23.59 29.68 9.85
C GLY A 97 24.65 30.44 10.66
N GLN A 98 25.94 30.35 10.27
CA GLN A 98 27.05 31.07 10.91
C GLN A 98 28.01 31.68 9.89
N LYS A 99 28.56 30.81 9.03
CA LYS A 99 29.51 31.14 7.96
C LYS A 99 28.89 30.95 6.58
N PHE A 100 28.03 29.94 6.47
CA PHE A 100 27.23 29.65 5.27
C PHE A 100 25.75 29.96 5.53
N HIS A 101 25.04 30.35 4.48
CA HIS A 101 23.59 30.60 4.55
C HIS A 101 22.84 29.34 5.02
N GLY A 102 22.03 29.50 6.04
CA GLY A 102 21.32 28.44 6.73
C GLY A 102 19.99 28.00 6.09
N GLY A 103 19.29 27.12 6.80
CA GLY A 103 18.03 26.50 6.39
C GLY A 103 16.75 27.28 6.69
N HIS A 104 16.79 28.44 7.37
CA HIS A 104 15.62 29.29 7.58
C HIS A 104 15.28 30.11 6.33
N ALA A 105 15.09 29.43 5.21
CA ALA A 105 14.74 29.98 3.91
C ALA A 105 14.03 28.93 3.06
N GLU A 106 13.26 29.37 2.06
CA GLU A 106 12.60 28.47 1.10
C GLU A 106 13.60 27.66 0.24
N TYR A 107 14.83 28.18 0.09
CA TYR A 107 15.91 27.51 -0.62
C TYR A 107 17.24 27.66 0.13
N ALA A 108 18.06 26.62 0.08
CA ALA A 108 19.42 26.60 0.58
C ALA A 108 20.39 26.09 -0.47
N SER A 109 21.65 26.52 -0.41
CA SER A 109 22.73 26.01 -1.26
C SER A 109 23.86 25.47 -0.40
N VAL A 110 24.15 24.17 -0.54
CA VAL A 110 25.10 23.43 0.31
C VAL A 110 25.97 22.50 -0.53
N LYS A 111 27.11 22.09 0.00
CA LYS A 111 27.93 21.09 -0.69
C LYS A 111 27.26 19.72 -0.66
N ALA A 112 27.38 18.98 -1.76
CA ALA A 112 26.81 17.63 -1.88
C ALA A 112 27.24 16.69 -0.75
N GLU A 113 28.51 16.77 -0.34
CA GLU A 113 29.10 15.92 0.72
C GLU A 113 28.52 16.15 2.13
N TRP A 114 27.80 17.26 2.34
CA TRP A 114 27.18 17.58 3.62
C TRP A 114 25.78 16.97 3.78
N LEU A 115 25.18 16.54 2.67
CA LEU A 115 23.82 16.03 2.63
C LEU A 115 23.77 14.53 2.95
N VAL A 116 22.70 14.12 3.63
CA VAL A 116 22.34 12.72 3.86
C VAL A 116 21.01 12.44 3.16
N PRO A 117 20.82 11.30 2.48
CA PRO A 117 19.51 10.95 1.92
C PRO A 117 18.47 10.81 3.03
N LEU A 118 17.26 11.32 2.80
CA LEU A 118 16.13 11.10 3.71
C LEU A 118 15.71 9.63 3.66
N PRO A 119 15.72 8.89 4.78
CA PRO A 119 15.22 7.52 4.80
C PRO A 119 13.75 7.43 4.38
N GLU A 120 13.39 6.43 3.57
CA GLU A 120 12.02 6.28 3.02
C GLU A 120 10.93 6.16 4.10
N THR A 121 11.28 5.63 5.27
CA THR A 121 10.37 5.45 6.40
C THR A 121 10.12 6.72 7.20
N LEU A 122 10.84 7.82 6.91
CA LEU A 122 10.83 9.03 7.73
C LEU A 122 10.14 10.19 6.99
N ALA A 123 9.08 10.73 7.58
CA ALA A 123 8.42 11.92 7.04
C ALA A 123 9.34 13.16 7.17
N PRO A 124 9.33 14.11 6.22
CA PRO A 124 10.18 15.30 6.28
C PRO A 124 10.07 16.09 7.60
N ILE A 125 8.85 16.31 8.11
CA ILE A 125 8.64 17.02 9.38
C ILE A 125 9.23 16.27 10.58
N ASP A 126 9.20 14.93 10.57
CA ASP A 126 9.80 14.11 11.63
C ASP A 126 11.33 14.16 11.53
N ALA A 127 11.87 14.17 10.31
CA ALA A 127 13.30 14.39 10.09
C ALA A 127 13.76 15.73 10.70
N MET A 128 13.00 16.81 10.59
CA MET A 128 13.38 18.09 11.22
C MET A 128 13.01 18.20 12.70
N THR A 129 12.07 17.37 13.16
CA THR A 129 11.86 17.18 14.60
C THR A 129 13.12 16.60 15.23
N ILE A 130 13.68 15.55 14.61
CA ILE A 130 15.00 15.03 14.96
C ILE A 130 16.04 16.15 14.80
N GLY A 131 16.22 16.65 13.58
CA GLY A 131 17.13 17.73 13.23
C GLY A 131 18.52 17.57 13.87
N THR A 132 19.19 18.69 14.13
CA THR A 132 20.48 18.68 14.83
C THR A 132 20.35 18.15 16.25
N ALA A 133 19.27 18.46 16.97
CA ALA A 133 19.18 18.13 18.40
C ALA A 133 19.07 16.62 18.67
N GLY A 134 18.23 15.90 17.91
CA GLY A 134 18.09 14.46 18.00
C GLY A 134 19.33 13.74 17.46
N PHE A 135 19.96 14.28 16.42
CA PHE A 135 21.26 13.81 15.93
C PHE A 135 22.35 13.92 17.01
N THR A 136 22.47 15.08 17.67
CA THR A 136 23.40 15.28 18.80
C THR A 136 23.09 14.34 19.97
N ALA A 137 21.81 14.13 20.31
CA ALA A 137 21.42 13.21 21.38
C ALA A 137 21.90 11.77 21.11
N ALA A 138 21.74 11.30 19.88
CA ALA A 138 22.19 9.97 19.48
C ALA A 138 23.73 9.87 19.47
N LEU A 139 24.45 10.91 19.04
CA LEU A 139 25.92 10.96 19.15
C LEU A 139 26.39 10.93 20.61
N CYS A 140 25.70 11.60 21.53
CA CYS A 140 26.01 11.52 22.96
C CYS A 140 25.84 10.09 23.49
N ILE A 141 24.78 9.38 23.09
CA ILE A 141 24.57 7.99 23.49
C ILE A 141 25.66 7.09 22.90
N LYS A 142 26.03 7.30 21.63
CA LYS A 142 27.15 6.59 21.00
C LYS A 142 28.45 6.82 21.77
N ALA A 143 28.76 8.05 22.19
CA ALA A 143 29.95 8.35 22.97
C ALA A 143 29.96 7.63 24.34
N LEU A 144 28.79 7.47 24.98
CA LEU A 144 28.66 6.66 26.19
C LEU A 144 28.93 5.18 25.89
N GLU A 145 28.34 4.63 24.82
CA GLU A 145 28.51 3.24 24.39
C GLU A 145 29.97 2.91 24.07
N ASP A 146 30.64 3.73 23.26
CA ASP A 146 32.04 3.57 22.87
C ASP A 146 32.99 3.64 24.08
N SER A 147 32.63 4.42 25.09
CA SER A 147 33.46 4.61 26.28
C SER A 147 33.22 3.56 27.38
N GLY A 148 32.14 2.78 27.29
CA GLY A 148 31.69 1.85 28.32
C GLY A 148 31.08 2.56 29.53
N PHE A 149 29.74 2.53 29.64
CA PHE A 149 28.99 3.12 30.75
C PHE A 149 28.22 2.05 31.54
N ASP A 150 28.03 2.27 32.85
CA ASP A 150 27.42 1.31 33.75
C ASP A 150 25.89 1.40 33.73
N LYS A 151 25.25 0.53 32.95
CA LYS A 151 23.79 0.44 32.83
C LYS A 151 23.09 -0.05 34.12
N THR A 152 23.83 -0.56 35.11
CA THR A 152 23.23 -0.98 36.40
C THR A 152 22.87 0.22 37.27
N LYS A 153 23.51 1.38 37.01
CA LYS A 153 23.24 2.66 37.67
C LYS A 153 22.42 3.60 36.76
N PRO A 154 21.72 4.59 37.35
CA PRO A 154 21.00 5.59 36.56
C PRO A 154 21.92 6.40 35.64
N ILE A 155 21.40 6.73 34.45
CA ILE A 155 22.04 7.60 33.47
C ILE A 155 21.41 8.98 33.57
N LEU A 156 22.22 9.98 33.93
CA LEU A 156 21.75 11.34 34.11
C LEU A 156 21.59 12.04 32.76
N VAL A 157 20.48 12.73 32.54
CA VAL A 157 20.28 13.63 31.39
C VAL A 157 19.94 15.02 31.91
N THR A 158 20.85 15.99 31.76
CA THR A 158 20.54 17.40 32.08
C THR A 158 19.68 18.02 30.99
N GLY A 159 18.98 19.10 31.31
CA GLY A 159 18.10 19.78 30.36
C GLY A 159 17.09 18.84 29.71
N ALA A 160 16.60 17.85 30.47
CA ALA A 160 15.84 16.71 29.97
C ALA A 160 14.56 17.10 29.21
N ASP A 161 14.04 18.31 29.46
CA ASP A 161 12.88 18.83 28.76
C ASP A 161 13.17 19.52 27.42
N GLY A 162 14.43 19.84 27.13
CA GLY A 162 14.86 20.54 25.92
C GLY A 162 14.94 19.64 24.69
N GLY A 163 15.34 20.23 23.56
CA GLY A 163 15.40 19.53 22.27
C GLY A 163 16.32 18.30 22.27
N VAL A 164 17.54 18.42 22.80
CA VAL A 164 18.49 17.30 22.87
C VAL A 164 18.11 16.35 24.02
N GLY A 165 17.83 16.91 25.20
CA GLY A 165 17.56 16.13 26.42
C GLY A 165 16.34 15.22 26.30
N SER A 166 15.25 15.70 25.70
CA SER A 166 14.01 14.89 25.56
C SER A 166 14.21 13.69 24.64
N VAL A 167 14.97 13.85 23.56
CA VAL A 167 15.34 12.75 22.67
C VAL A 167 16.29 11.78 23.38
N ALA A 168 17.29 12.29 24.12
CA ALA A 168 18.23 11.47 24.88
C ALA A 168 17.53 10.59 25.93
N VAL A 169 16.55 11.15 26.66
CA VAL A 169 15.73 10.39 27.62
C VAL A 169 15.03 9.22 26.93
N TYR A 170 14.35 9.48 25.82
CA TYR A 170 13.62 8.46 25.08
C TYR A 170 14.54 7.35 24.57
N LEU A 171 15.63 7.71 23.89
CA LEU A 171 16.56 6.74 23.29
C LEU A 171 17.27 5.88 24.35
N LEU A 172 17.65 6.45 25.49
CA LEU A 172 18.24 5.69 26.60
C LEU A 172 17.24 4.72 27.22
N ALA A 173 15.98 5.13 27.37
CA ALA A 173 14.92 4.26 27.89
C ALA A 173 14.65 3.07 26.94
N GLN A 174 14.60 3.30 25.62
CA GLN A 174 14.47 2.22 24.63
C GLN A 174 15.66 1.25 24.67
N LYS A 175 16.84 1.71 25.06
CA LYS A 175 18.03 0.87 25.30
C LYS A 175 18.04 0.17 26.67
N GLY A 176 16.94 0.24 27.43
CA GLY A 176 16.76 -0.41 28.73
C GLY A 176 17.48 0.26 29.90
N CYS A 177 17.93 1.51 29.74
CA CYS A 177 18.64 2.22 30.80
C CYS A 177 17.64 2.81 31.82
N LYS A 178 18.04 2.87 33.10
CA LYS A 178 17.35 3.70 34.09
C LYS A 178 17.76 5.16 33.87
N VAL A 179 16.82 6.02 33.49
CA VAL A 179 17.11 7.41 33.14
C VAL A 179 16.73 8.35 34.28
N ALA A 180 17.69 9.14 34.75
CA ALA A 180 17.52 10.22 35.70
C ALA A 180 17.42 11.55 34.94
N ALA A 181 16.19 12.05 34.75
CA ALA A 181 15.90 13.24 33.98
C ALA A 181 16.03 14.50 34.85
N CYS A 182 17.11 15.26 34.65
CA CYS A 182 17.38 16.50 35.37
C CYS A 182 16.73 17.70 34.66
N THR A 183 15.81 18.37 35.37
CA THR A 183 15.06 19.51 34.85
C THR A 183 14.88 20.61 35.89
N ARG A 184 14.72 21.86 35.42
CA ARG A 184 14.36 23.03 36.24
C ARG A 184 12.85 23.22 36.37
N TRP A 185 12.08 22.50 35.57
CA TRP A 185 10.63 22.64 35.48
C TRP A 185 9.96 21.66 36.45
N LYS A 186 9.06 22.17 37.30
CA LYS A 186 8.36 21.35 38.30
C LYS A 186 7.15 20.61 37.72
N ASP A 187 6.63 21.09 36.59
CA ASP A 187 5.40 20.63 35.96
C ASP A 187 5.63 19.67 34.77
N THR A 188 6.83 19.09 34.64
CA THR A 188 7.20 18.25 33.48
C THR A 188 7.34 16.76 33.77
N GLU A 189 7.12 16.34 35.02
CA GLU A 189 7.27 14.94 35.45
C GLU A 189 6.45 13.97 34.59
N ALA A 190 5.16 14.25 34.35
CA ALA A 190 4.30 13.38 33.55
C ALA A 190 4.85 13.20 32.11
N ARG A 191 5.38 14.27 31.52
CA ARG A 191 5.94 14.24 30.16
C ARG A 191 7.24 13.44 30.12
N LEU A 192 8.16 13.68 31.05
CA LEU A 192 9.43 12.98 31.13
C LEU A 192 9.24 11.48 31.43
N ARG A 193 8.26 11.12 32.27
CA ARG A 193 7.89 9.73 32.52
C ARG A 193 7.30 9.05 31.28
N LYS A 194 6.48 9.76 30.49
CA LYS A 194 5.98 9.27 29.19
C LYS A 194 7.13 8.97 28.23
N LEU A 195 8.21 9.77 28.28
CA LEU A 195 9.43 9.53 27.50
C LEU A 195 10.31 8.39 28.05
N GLY A 196 10.01 7.84 29.24
CA GLY A 196 10.74 6.73 29.83
C GLY A 196 11.70 7.10 30.97
N ALA A 197 11.64 8.34 31.49
CA ALA A 197 12.39 8.69 32.70
C ALA A 197 11.93 7.87 33.90
N THR A 198 12.88 7.22 34.60
CA THR A 198 12.61 6.45 35.82
C THR A 198 12.68 7.34 37.06
N GLU A 199 13.54 8.35 37.02
CA GLU A 199 13.79 9.29 38.11
C GLU A 199 13.74 10.73 37.58
N ILE A 200 13.15 11.65 38.35
CA ILE A 200 13.15 13.09 38.06
C ILE A 200 14.07 13.77 39.06
N VAL A 201 15.08 14.46 38.54
CA VAL A 201 16.11 15.15 39.33
C VAL A 201 15.89 16.66 39.20
N PRO A 202 15.84 17.43 40.31
CA PRO A 202 15.79 18.88 40.21
C PRO A 202 17.11 19.44 39.66
N ALA A 203 17.11 20.71 39.27
CA ALA A 203 18.33 21.38 38.80
C ALA A 203 19.50 21.18 39.79
N LEU A 204 20.64 20.74 39.26
CA LEU A 204 21.83 20.44 40.06
C LEU A 204 22.44 21.69 40.69
N SER A 205 23.02 21.52 41.87
CA SER A 205 23.85 22.55 42.51
C SER A 205 25.02 22.94 41.61
N THR A 206 25.36 24.23 41.60
CA THR A 206 26.60 24.74 40.98
C THR A 206 27.76 24.81 41.98
N ASP A 207 27.47 24.57 43.27
CA ASP A 207 28.48 24.36 44.31
C ASP A 207 28.71 22.85 44.47
N SER A 208 29.95 22.40 44.28
CA SER A 208 30.32 20.98 44.22
C SER A 208 31.52 20.68 45.10
N LYS A 209 31.46 19.53 45.79
CA LYS A 209 32.65 18.94 46.40
C LYS A 209 33.57 18.39 45.31
N ALA A 210 34.86 18.27 45.62
CA ALA A 210 35.83 17.62 44.74
C ALA A 210 35.41 16.20 44.33
N LEU A 211 34.84 15.43 45.27
CA LEU A 211 34.30 14.10 45.09
C LEU A 211 33.05 13.96 45.95
N ASP A 212 31.93 13.61 45.33
CA ASP A 212 30.63 13.39 45.98
C ASP A 212 30.19 11.92 45.79
N GLU A 213 29.02 11.53 46.29
CA GLU A 213 28.49 10.17 46.15
C GLU A 213 28.41 9.71 44.68
N GLN A 214 28.83 8.47 44.39
CA GLN A 214 28.84 7.88 43.04
C GLN A 214 27.45 7.40 42.60
N LYS A 215 26.68 8.28 41.97
CA LYS A 215 25.30 8.04 41.55
C LYS A 215 25.18 7.58 40.10
N TRP A 216 25.94 8.18 39.19
CA TRP A 216 25.65 8.10 37.76
C TRP A 216 26.53 7.08 37.05
N GLY A 217 25.90 6.11 36.37
CA GLY A 217 26.58 5.14 35.51
C GLY A 217 26.99 5.71 34.15
N GLY A 218 26.49 6.89 33.82
CA GLY A 218 26.73 7.66 32.60
C GLY A 218 25.99 8.98 32.72
N ALA A 219 26.38 9.99 31.94
CA ALA A 219 25.65 11.25 31.91
C ALA A 219 25.69 11.90 30.51
N ILE A 220 24.58 12.54 30.11
CA ILE A 220 24.48 13.40 28.95
C ILE A 220 24.18 14.81 29.44
N ASP A 221 25.11 15.73 29.20
CA ASP A 221 24.95 17.15 29.53
C ASP A 221 24.66 18.01 28.30
N VAL A 222 23.48 18.63 28.32
CA VAL A 222 23.00 19.56 27.28
C VAL A 222 22.94 21.00 27.81
N VAL A 223 23.27 21.21 29.09
CA VAL A 223 23.25 22.53 29.74
C VAL A 223 24.62 23.17 29.66
N GLY A 224 25.68 22.46 30.03
CA GLY A 224 27.04 22.99 30.07
C GLY A 224 27.36 23.79 31.34
N GLY A 225 28.58 24.31 31.37
CA GLY A 225 29.00 25.33 32.34
C GLY A 225 29.09 24.84 33.79
N PRO A 226 28.60 25.62 34.78
CA PRO A 226 28.80 25.36 36.21
C PRO A 226 28.20 24.07 36.78
N THR A 227 27.39 23.33 36.02
CA THR A 227 26.81 22.06 36.47
C THR A 227 27.73 20.86 36.23
N ILE A 228 28.64 20.95 35.25
CA ILE A 228 29.60 19.89 34.89
C ILE A 228 30.44 19.43 36.10
N PRO A 229 31.03 20.31 36.93
CA PRO A 229 31.80 19.90 38.11
C PRO A 229 30.99 19.00 39.07
N THR A 230 29.73 19.35 39.32
CA THR A 230 28.82 18.56 40.16
C THR A 230 28.57 17.18 39.56
N ILE A 231 28.29 17.10 38.26
CA ILE A 231 28.07 15.83 37.57
C ILE A 231 29.33 14.97 37.67
N CYS A 232 30.49 15.51 37.31
CA CYS A 232 31.79 14.82 37.42
C CYS A 232 32.06 14.30 38.83
N SER A 233 31.75 15.08 39.86
CA SER A 233 31.94 14.67 41.26
C SER A 233 31.03 13.50 41.67
N GLN A 234 29.93 13.26 40.95
CA GLN A 234 28.93 12.22 41.23
C GLN A 234 28.97 11.03 40.26
N MET A 235 29.84 11.06 39.25
CA MET A 235 30.03 9.95 38.32
C MET A 235 30.60 8.72 39.04
N ALA A 236 30.13 7.53 38.65
CA ALA A 236 30.70 6.26 39.07
C ALA A 236 32.08 6.03 38.42
N TYR A 237 32.84 5.13 39.04
CA TYR A 237 34.20 4.78 38.61
C TYR A 237 34.24 4.38 37.12
N GLY A 238 35.15 4.95 36.36
CA GLY A 238 35.40 4.69 34.94
C GLY A 238 34.34 5.21 33.96
N CYS A 239 33.26 5.84 34.45
CA CYS A 239 32.11 6.22 33.65
C CYS A 239 32.30 7.56 32.92
N THR A 240 31.46 7.78 31.90
CA THR A 240 31.56 8.93 31.00
C THR A 240 30.45 9.94 31.20
N LEU A 241 30.82 11.22 31.19
CA LEU A 241 29.93 12.36 30.98
C LEU A 241 30.14 12.85 29.54
N ALA A 242 29.14 12.62 28.67
CA ALA A 242 29.09 13.17 27.32
C ALA A 242 28.48 14.58 27.37
N THR A 243 29.21 15.59 26.92
CA THR A 243 28.79 17.00 26.98
C THR A 243 28.67 17.62 25.59
N CYS A 244 27.54 18.30 25.34
CA CYS A 244 27.28 19.08 24.12
C CYS A 244 26.62 20.44 24.41
N GLY A 245 26.43 20.80 25.69
CA GLY A 245 25.67 21.97 26.13
C GLY A 245 26.48 23.26 26.25
N VAL A 246 25.84 24.40 25.97
CA VAL A 246 26.38 25.75 26.25
C VAL A 246 25.35 26.70 26.88
N ALA A 247 24.12 26.24 27.13
CA ALA A 247 23.04 27.06 27.68
C ALA A 247 23.35 27.62 29.09
N GLY A 248 24.13 26.90 29.89
CA GLY A 248 24.63 27.31 31.20
C GLY A 248 25.92 28.13 31.16
N GLY A 249 26.45 28.41 29.96
CA GLY A 249 27.69 29.14 29.73
C GLY A 249 28.90 28.24 29.42
N PRO A 250 29.99 28.81 28.90
CA PRO A 250 31.15 28.04 28.38
C PRO A 250 32.19 27.67 29.44
N ALA A 251 32.13 28.22 30.66
CA ALA A 251 33.18 28.08 31.66
C ALA A 251 32.99 26.84 32.55
N ILE A 252 34.04 26.03 32.70
CA ILE A 252 34.09 24.87 33.60
C ILE A 252 35.15 25.12 34.67
N LYS A 253 34.74 25.17 35.94
CA LYS A 253 35.65 25.30 37.09
C LYS A 253 35.57 24.04 37.95
N THR A 254 36.54 23.14 37.79
CA THR A 254 36.57 21.84 38.50
C THR A 254 37.97 21.54 39.07
N THR A 255 38.08 20.45 39.83
CA THR A 255 39.35 19.90 40.32
C THR A 255 39.74 18.68 39.49
N VAL A 256 41.01 18.24 39.57
CA VAL A 256 41.47 17.04 38.85
C VAL A 256 40.97 15.72 39.47
N TYR A 257 40.45 15.75 40.70
CA TYR A 257 40.19 14.55 41.50
C TYR A 257 39.19 13.55 40.88
N PRO A 258 38.05 13.96 40.28
CA PRO A 258 37.15 13.00 39.61
C PRO A 258 37.86 12.20 38.51
N PHE A 259 38.79 12.84 37.79
CA PHE A 259 39.48 12.24 36.65
C PHE A 259 40.59 11.28 37.11
N ILE A 260 41.45 11.72 38.03
CA ILE A 260 42.63 10.93 38.42
C ILE A 260 42.34 9.86 39.49
N ILE A 261 41.28 10.02 40.30
CA ILE A 261 40.93 9.06 41.37
C ILE A 261 39.85 8.08 40.91
N ARG A 262 38.89 8.52 40.08
CA ARG A 262 37.76 7.68 39.62
C ARG A 262 37.82 7.33 38.13
N GLY A 263 38.77 7.87 37.37
CA GLY A 263 38.83 7.62 35.93
C GLY A 263 37.61 8.15 35.18
N VAL A 264 36.93 9.18 35.70
CA VAL A 264 35.78 9.80 35.03
C VAL A 264 36.25 10.41 33.71
N LYS A 265 35.46 10.23 32.65
CA LYS A 265 35.77 10.79 31.32
C LYS A 265 34.82 11.95 31.05
N LEU A 266 35.38 13.14 30.79
CA LEU A 266 34.63 14.24 30.21
C LEU A 266 34.78 14.16 28.69
N TYR A 267 33.72 13.76 28.01
CA TYR A 267 33.73 13.48 26.57
C TYR A 267 32.97 14.59 25.83
N GLY A 268 33.69 15.38 25.02
CA GLY A 268 33.08 16.39 24.17
C GLY A 268 32.44 15.77 22.93
N VAL A 269 31.16 16.09 22.68
CA VAL A 269 30.42 15.57 21.52
C VAL A 269 30.24 16.70 20.51
N ASP A 270 30.82 16.53 19.32
CA ASP A 270 30.65 17.44 18.19
C ASP A 270 29.69 16.83 17.16
N SER A 271 28.60 17.55 16.88
CA SER A 271 27.66 17.22 15.80
C SER A 271 27.89 18.02 14.53
N VAL A 272 28.73 19.06 14.55
CA VAL A 272 28.93 19.99 13.43
C VAL A 272 29.73 19.32 12.31
N PHE A 273 30.82 18.64 12.67
CA PHE A 273 31.70 17.95 11.72
C PHE A 273 31.74 16.43 11.94
N ALA A 274 30.64 15.86 12.45
CA ALA A 274 30.48 14.42 12.54
C ALA A 274 30.73 13.76 11.16
N SER A 275 31.39 12.60 11.17
CA SER A 275 31.78 11.90 9.95
C SER A 275 30.55 11.50 9.12
N THR A 276 30.72 11.37 7.80
CA THR A 276 29.65 10.91 6.91
C THR A 276 29.13 9.52 7.32
N GLU A 277 30.00 8.65 7.84
CA GLU A 277 29.63 7.32 8.33
C GLU A 277 28.74 7.41 9.57
N ASP A 278 29.14 8.20 10.57
CA ASP A 278 28.33 8.41 11.78
C ASP A 278 26.97 9.04 11.43
N ARG A 279 26.95 9.99 10.51
CA ARG A 279 25.72 10.62 10.02
C ARG A 279 24.76 9.57 9.46
N LYS A 280 25.21 8.74 8.52
CA LYS A 280 24.39 7.70 7.91
C LYS A 280 23.88 6.69 8.94
N LEU A 281 24.75 6.23 9.84
CA LEU A 281 24.41 5.27 10.88
C LEU A 281 23.33 5.83 11.82
N VAL A 282 23.57 7.01 12.38
CA VAL A 282 22.66 7.64 13.35
C VAL A 282 21.30 7.96 12.72
N TRP A 283 21.26 8.51 11.50
CA TRP A 283 20.00 8.76 10.82
C TRP A 283 19.23 7.48 10.50
N SER A 284 19.92 6.39 10.15
CA SER A 284 19.29 5.08 9.96
C SER A 284 18.66 4.55 11.25
N ASP A 285 19.31 4.74 12.40
CA ASP A 285 18.77 4.32 13.69
C ASP A 285 17.59 5.19 14.15
N LEU A 286 17.68 6.51 13.96
CA LEU A 286 16.60 7.43 14.32
C LEU A 286 15.35 7.23 13.46
N ALA A 287 15.49 6.77 12.21
CA ALA A 287 14.37 6.45 11.32
C ALA A 287 13.54 5.23 11.78
N LYS A 288 14.01 4.46 12.78
CA LYS A 288 13.29 3.32 13.36
C LYS A 288 12.35 3.73 14.51
N VAL A 289 12.45 4.96 14.99
CA VAL A 289 11.60 5.47 16.09
C VAL A 289 10.19 5.74 15.56
N PRO A 290 9.14 5.30 16.28
CA PRO A 290 7.76 5.50 15.84
C PRO A 290 7.38 6.98 15.61
N PRO A 291 6.68 7.34 14.51
CA PRO A 291 6.36 8.73 14.17
C PRO A 291 5.59 9.52 15.24
N GLU A 292 4.76 8.85 16.03
CA GLU A 292 3.99 9.47 17.12
C GLU A 292 4.89 10.10 18.20
N VAL A 293 6.09 9.55 18.41
CA VAL A 293 7.07 10.08 19.37
C VAL A 293 7.56 11.44 18.90
N TRP A 294 7.87 11.57 17.61
CA TRP A 294 8.28 12.83 17.00
C TRP A 294 7.14 13.85 17.00
N ARG A 295 5.91 13.41 16.74
CA ARG A 295 4.72 14.28 16.83
C ARG A 295 4.57 14.90 18.21
N ASP A 296 4.69 14.11 19.27
CA ASP A 296 4.54 14.57 20.65
C ASP A 296 5.68 15.48 21.13
N MET A 297 6.85 15.41 20.48
CA MET A 297 8.04 16.19 20.85
C MET A 297 8.13 17.56 20.16
N ARG A 298 7.32 17.83 19.12
CA ARG A 298 7.45 19.03 18.29
C ARG A 298 6.36 20.08 18.51
N LYS A 299 6.73 21.33 18.28
CA LYS A 299 5.83 22.46 17.99
C LYS A 299 6.14 22.94 16.57
N GLU A 300 5.16 22.87 15.69
CA GLU A 300 5.31 23.43 14.34
C GLU A 300 4.93 24.91 14.29
N VAL A 301 5.71 25.73 13.60
CA VAL A 301 5.51 27.18 13.46
C VAL A 301 5.72 27.64 12.01
N ALA A 302 5.22 28.82 11.66
CA ALA A 302 5.53 29.44 10.37
C ALA A 302 6.85 30.24 10.44
N MET A 303 7.43 30.58 9.29
CA MET A 303 8.61 31.46 9.25
C MET A 303 8.37 32.81 9.98
N ASP A 304 7.13 33.31 9.92
CA ASP A 304 6.69 34.56 10.56
C ASP A 304 6.91 34.57 12.08
N ASP A 305 6.95 33.40 12.72
CA ASP A 305 7.05 33.26 14.17
C ASP A 305 8.52 33.13 14.65
N LEU A 306 9.50 33.14 13.74
CA LEU A 306 10.92 32.88 14.05
C LEU A 306 11.50 33.80 15.12
N GLN A 307 11.19 35.10 15.08
CA GLN A 307 11.68 36.07 16.07
C GLN A 307 11.17 35.76 17.49
N GLU A 308 9.89 35.41 17.59
CA GLU A 308 9.26 35.10 18.87
C GLU A 308 9.84 33.80 19.43
N VAL A 309 9.94 32.76 18.60
CA VAL A 309 10.52 31.46 18.99
C VAL A 309 11.98 31.63 19.41
N ALA A 310 12.78 32.41 18.69
CA ALA A 310 14.17 32.71 19.05
C ALA A 310 14.28 33.39 20.43
N THR A 311 13.39 34.32 20.72
CA THR A 311 13.35 34.98 22.04
C THR A 311 12.96 33.99 23.14
N GLN A 312 11.98 33.12 22.88
CA GLN A 312 11.51 32.12 23.84
C GLN A 312 12.55 31.03 24.11
N ILE A 313 13.29 30.57 23.09
CA ILE A 313 14.30 29.52 23.26
C ILE A 313 15.50 30.03 24.09
N LEU A 314 15.91 31.29 23.91
CA LEU A 314 16.97 31.90 24.72
C LEU A 314 16.54 32.19 26.16
N ALA A 315 15.28 32.58 26.38
CA ALA A 315 14.68 32.61 27.72
C ALA A 315 14.50 31.20 28.32
N GLY A 316 14.76 30.15 27.53
CA GLY A 316 14.60 28.75 27.87
C GLY A 316 13.15 28.39 28.20
N LYS A 317 12.17 29.03 27.57
CA LYS A 317 10.72 28.78 27.73
C LYS A 317 10.20 27.67 26.79
N ILE A 318 11.00 27.25 25.82
CA ILE A 318 10.67 26.18 24.88
C ILE A 318 10.91 24.81 25.53
N ARG A 319 9.97 23.89 25.31
CA ARG A 319 10.06 22.46 25.66
C ARG A 319 10.07 21.66 24.36
N GLY A 320 10.87 20.59 24.30
CA GLY A 320 10.98 19.75 23.11
C GLY A 320 11.60 20.48 21.92
N ARG A 321 11.02 20.30 20.74
CA ARG A 321 11.53 20.75 19.44
C ARG A 321 10.59 21.77 18.81
N VAL A 322 11.15 22.74 18.10
CA VAL A 322 10.37 23.65 17.24
C VAL A 322 10.81 23.43 15.80
N VAL A 323 9.84 23.22 14.92
CA VAL A 323 10.05 22.98 13.48
C VAL A 323 9.32 24.07 12.71
N VAL A 324 10.01 24.71 11.80
CA VAL A 324 9.50 25.77 10.93
C VAL A 324 9.03 25.13 9.62
N ASN A 325 7.78 25.38 9.24
CA ASN A 325 7.22 25.02 7.95
C ASN A 325 7.52 26.12 6.93
N MET A 326 8.22 25.79 5.84
CA MET A 326 8.57 26.76 4.80
C MET A 326 7.45 26.96 3.76
N GLY A 327 6.52 26.01 3.66
CA GLY A 327 5.47 26.00 2.63
C GLY A 327 4.18 26.73 3.00
N LEU A 328 3.91 26.95 4.30
CA LEU A 328 2.65 27.53 4.79
C LEU A 328 2.87 28.84 5.55
N LYS A 329 2.06 29.85 5.26
CA LYS A 329 1.96 31.07 6.08
C LYS A 329 1.16 30.81 7.36
N GLY A 330 1.35 31.63 8.40
CA GLY A 330 0.68 31.47 9.71
C GLY A 330 -0.83 31.11 9.64
N PRO A 331 -1.67 31.87 8.92
CA PRO A 331 -3.10 31.54 8.78
C PRO A 331 -3.38 30.22 8.05
N GLN A 332 -2.55 29.85 7.07
CA GLN A 332 -2.68 28.59 6.33
C GLN A 332 -2.27 27.40 7.20
N LEU A 333 -1.21 27.56 7.99
CA LEU A 333 -0.78 26.57 8.97
C LEU A 333 -1.84 26.38 10.07
N ALA A 334 -2.42 27.47 10.57
CA ALA A 334 -3.50 27.41 11.55
C ALA A 334 -4.74 26.69 10.99
N LYS A 335 -5.11 26.96 9.73
CA LYS A 335 -6.19 26.27 9.05
C LYS A 335 -5.88 24.77 8.86
N ALA A 336 -4.69 24.43 8.38
CA ALA A 336 -4.28 23.03 8.19
C ALA A 336 -4.27 22.26 9.52
N LYS A 337 -3.78 22.89 10.60
CA LYS A 337 -3.83 22.32 11.96
C LYS A 337 -5.25 22.16 12.46
N ALA A 338 -6.12 23.15 12.25
CA ALA A 338 -7.53 23.05 12.63
C ALA A 338 -8.23 21.92 11.87
N GLU A 339 -7.96 21.76 10.57
CA GLU A 339 -8.49 20.65 9.76
C GLU A 339 -7.94 19.29 10.23
N GLU A 340 -6.66 19.20 10.63
CA GLU A 340 -6.06 18.00 11.20
C GLU A 340 -6.61 17.67 12.59
N GLU A 341 -6.81 18.68 13.45
CA GLU A 341 -7.41 18.55 14.77
C GLU A 341 -8.90 18.16 14.68
N ASP A 342 -9.66 18.75 13.76
CA ASP A 342 -11.05 18.40 13.49
C ASP A 342 -11.15 16.96 12.97
N LEU A 343 -10.23 16.56 12.08
CA LEU A 343 -10.17 15.19 11.57
C LEU A 343 -9.80 14.20 12.69
N GLU A 344 -8.84 14.53 13.54
CA GLU A 344 -8.45 13.69 14.67
C GLU A 344 -9.56 13.63 15.72
N ALA A 345 -10.25 14.74 16.00
CA ALA A 345 -11.42 14.77 16.88
C ALA A 345 -12.55 13.91 16.32
N LEU A 346 -12.83 13.99 15.01
CA LEU A 346 -13.81 13.15 14.34
C LEU A 346 -13.41 11.66 14.39
N LYS A 347 -12.12 11.35 14.20
CA LYS A 347 -11.57 10.00 14.36
C LYS A 347 -11.76 9.49 15.78
N GLN A 348 -11.41 10.28 16.79
CA GLN A 348 -11.59 9.91 18.20
C GLN A 348 -13.08 9.75 18.56
N GLN A 349 -13.96 10.59 18.04
CA GLN A 349 -15.40 10.42 18.19
C GLN A 349 -15.89 9.12 17.55
N CYS A 350 -15.44 8.79 16.34
CA CYS A 350 -15.78 7.54 15.68
C CYS A 350 -15.22 6.34 16.43
N ILE A 351 -13.98 6.41 16.95
CA ILE A 351 -13.37 5.36 17.79
C ILE A 351 -14.15 5.19 19.10
N ALA A 352 -14.55 6.28 19.74
CA ALA A 352 -15.39 6.25 20.94
C ALA A 352 -16.76 5.64 20.64
N LEU A 353 -17.37 6.01 19.51
CA LEU A 353 -18.64 5.45 19.04
C LEU A 353 -18.50 3.95 18.74
N ARG A 354 -17.40 3.53 18.10
CA ARG A 354 -17.08 2.09 17.87
C ARG A 354 -17.07 1.34 19.19
N LYS A 355 -16.35 1.84 20.21
CA LYS A 355 -16.30 1.22 21.55
C LYS A 355 -17.67 1.20 22.22
N SER A 356 -18.47 2.26 22.08
CA SER A 356 -19.80 2.34 22.68
C SER A 356 -20.78 1.35 22.04
N LEU A 357 -20.77 1.24 20.71
CA LEU A 357 -21.67 0.36 19.98
C LEU A 357 -21.36 -1.12 20.30
N THR A 358 -20.08 -1.50 20.25
CA THR A 358 -19.65 -2.89 20.50
C THR A 358 -19.79 -3.35 21.95
N ALA A 359 -19.94 -2.43 22.92
CA ALA A 359 -20.10 -2.76 24.34
C ALA A 359 -21.52 -3.21 24.73
N SER A 360 -22.54 -2.90 23.92
CA SER A 360 -23.95 -3.16 24.25
C SER A 360 -24.50 -4.39 23.52
N SER A 361 -24.38 -4.41 22.19
CA SER A 361 -24.78 -5.49 21.29
C SER A 361 -23.95 -5.39 20.02
N LYS A 362 -23.66 -6.52 19.39
CA LYS A 362 -23.06 -6.52 18.05
C LYS A 362 -24.07 -6.23 16.95
N VAL A 363 -25.36 -6.44 17.21
CA VAL A 363 -26.42 -6.20 16.22
C VAL A 363 -26.78 -4.72 16.21
N VAL A 364 -26.56 -4.06 15.08
CA VAL A 364 -26.78 -2.62 14.90
C VAL A 364 -27.47 -2.33 13.57
N SER A 365 -28.01 -1.11 13.39
CA SER A 365 -28.52 -0.67 12.09
C SER A 365 -27.39 -0.40 11.10
N ALA A 366 -27.68 -0.46 9.80
CA ALA A 366 -26.71 -0.12 8.75
C ALA A 366 -26.19 1.32 8.90
N GLU A 367 -27.06 2.29 9.23
CA GLU A 367 -26.65 3.67 9.49
C GLU A 367 -25.72 3.80 10.69
N GLN A 368 -25.98 3.08 11.78
CA GLN A 368 -25.10 3.07 12.95
C GLN A 368 -23.73 2.49 12.59
N ALA A 369 -23.70 1.33 11.92
CA ALA A 369 -22.44 0.72 11.50
C ALA A 369 -21.64 1.67 10.58
N MET A 370 -22.28 2.18 9.52
CA MET A 370 -21.61 3.04 8.55
C MET A 370 -21.24 4.41 9.10
N SER A 371 -21.83 4.86 10.22
CA SER A 371 -21.42 6.09 10.92
C SER A 371 -20.03 6.02 11.55
N THR A 372 -19.45 4.81 11.67
CA THR A 372 -18.16 4.59 12.31
C THR A 372 -16.96 4.59 11.35
N ILE A 373 -17.20 4.59 10.04
CA ILE A 373 -16.15 4.67 9.01
C ILE A 373 -15.66 6.12 8.91
N VAL A 374 -14.36 6.33 8.78
CA VAL A 374 -13.74 7.67 8.76
C VAL A 374 -13.03 7.98 7.45
N ASP A 375 -12.72 9.26 7.23
CA ASP A 375 -11.91 9.67 6.08
C ASP A 375 -10.57 8.93 6.07
N GLY A 376 -10.15 8.48 4.88
CA GLY A 376 -8.87 7.80 4.69
C GLY A 376 -8.82 6.34 5.17
N ASP A 377 -9.92 5.75 5.63
CA ASP A 377 -9.96 4.31 5.93
C ASP A 377 -9.61 3.47 4.69
N CYS A 378 -8.91 2.36 4.91
CA CYS A 378 -8.64 1.34 3.89
C CYS A 378 -9.70 0.24 4.00
N VAL A 379 -10.59 0.19 3.01
CA VAL A 379 -11.80 -0.64 3.00
C VAL A 379 -11.61 -1.84 2.08
N THR A 380 -11.92 -3.02 2.58
CA THR A 380 -12.10 -4.23 1.77
C THR A 380 -13.56 -4.69 1.86
N LEU A 381 -14.03 -5.38 0.82
CA LEU A 381 -15.41 -5.85 0.75
C LEU A 381 -15.50 -7.30 0.29
N ALA A 382 -16.52 -8.01 0.78
CA ALA A 382 -16.94 -9.27 0.20
C ALA A 382 -17.62 -9.04 -1.15
N GLY A 383 -17.56 -10.04 -2.02
CA GLY A 383 -18.29 -10.08 -3.28
C GLY A 383 -17.45 -10.58 -4.44
N PHE A 384 -18.12 -11.12 -5.45
CA PHE A 384 -17.50 -11.62 -6.67
C PHE A 384 -18.45 -11.43 -7.84
N VAL A 385 -18.11 -10.52 -8.76
CA VAL A 385 -18.91 -10.16 -9.94
C VAL A 385 -20.30 -9.67 -9.54
N ALA A 386 -21.31 -10.53 -9.47
CA ALA A 386 -22.66 -10.15 -9.06
C ALA A 386 -23.11 -10.84 -7.78
N THR A 387 -22.23 -11.61 -7.15
CA THR A 387 -22.56 -12.53 -6.05
C THR A 387 -22.04 -11.98 -4.73
N MET A 388 -22.80 -12.25 -3.66
CA MET A 388 -22.58 -11.79 -2.28
C MET A 388 -22.49 -10.26 -2.10
N PRO A 389 -23.42 -9.46 -2.67
CA PRO A 389 -23.38 -8.01 -2.48
C PRO A 389 -23.71 -7.58 -1.04
N CYS A 390 -22.99 -6.57 -0.56
CA CYS A 390 -23.20 -5.92 0.75
C CYS A 390 -24.08 -4.66 0.63
N ASP A 391 -25.21 -4.75 -0.07
CA ASP A 391 -25.98 -3.56 -0.49
C ASP A 391 -26.50 -2.70 0.64
N ALA A 392 -26.93 -3.27 1.76
CA ALA A 392 -27.42 -2.46 2.88
C ALA A 392 -26.28 -1.59 3.46
N LEU A 393 -25.06 -2.12 3.49
CA LEU A 393 -23.88 -1.39 3.94
C LEU A 393 -23.48 -0.31 2.92
N SER A 394 -23.35 -0.67 1.64
CA SER A 394 -22.97 0.27 0.58
C SER A 394 -23.98 1.41 0.43
N ALA A 395 -25.28 1.12 0.48
CA ALA A 395 -26.34 2.11 0.40
C ALA A 395 -26.34 3.05 1.63
N ALA A 396 -26.18 2.50 2.84
CA ALA A 396 -26.10 3.31 4.06
C ALA A 396 -24.88 4.23 4.07
N LEU A 397 -23.72 3.74 3.61
CA LEU A 397 -22.50 4.54 3.52
C LEU A 397 -22.64 5.65 2.47
N ARG A 398 -23.22 5.35 1.32
CA ARG A 398 -23.51 6.35 0.29
C ARG A 398 -24.49 7.42 0.79
N LYS A 399 -25.59 7.02 1.43
CA LYS A 399 -26.58 7.93 2.03
C LYS A 399 -25.93 8.85 3.07
N ARG A 400 -25.01 8.33 3.89
CA ARG A 400 -24.23 9.13 4.84
C ARG A 400 -23.39 10.16 4.08
N PHE A 401 -22.60 9.74 3.10
CA PHE A 401 -21.76 10.63 2.30
C PHE A 401 -22.57 11.72 1.58
N ASP A 402 -23.71 11.38 0.99
CA ASP A 402 -24.54 12.38 0.32
C ASP A 402 -25.01 13.48 1.28
N LYS A 403 -25.32 13.11 2.53
CA LYS A 403 -25.75 14.02 3.60
C LYS A 403 -24.61 14.81 4.22
N THR A 404 -23.48 14.18 4.54
CA THR A 404 -22.42 14.78 5.37
C THR A 404 -21.17 15.13 4.58
N LYS A 405 -21.04 14.66 3.34
CA LYS A 405 -19.80 14.67 2.53
C LYS A 405 -18.63 13.89 3.13
N HIS A 406 -18.95 12.98 4.07
CA HIS A 406 -18.00 12.09 4.74
C HIS A 406 -18.58 10.66 4.84
N PRO A 407 -17.75 9.61 4.81
CA PRO A 407 -16.29 9.68 4.71
C PRO A 407 -15.82 9.95 3.26
N ARG A 408 -14.64 10.54 3.12
CA ARG A 408 -13.95 10.77 1.84
C ARG A 408 -12.55 10.15 1.85
N ASP A 409 -11.91 10.19 0.69
CA ASP A 409 -10.52 9.77 0.51
C ASP A 409 -10.23 8.31 0.88
N LEU A 410 -11.24 7.44 0.78
CA LEU A 410 -11.11 6.02 1.08
C LEU A 410 -10.10 5.36 0.14
N GLU A 411 -9.34 4.43 0.68
CA GLU A 411 -8.58 3.45 -0.10
C GLU A 411 -9.38 2.15 -0.18
N MET A 412 -9.47 1.54 -1.36
CA MET A 412 -10.17 0.27 -1.52
C MET A 412 -9.22 -0.84 -1.98
N VAL A 413 -9.30 -2.01 -1.34
CA VAL A 413 -8.55 -3.20 -1.75
C VAL A 413 -9.48 -4.39 -1.88
N PHE A 414 -9.61 -4.93 -3.08
CA PHE A 414 -10.48 -6.07 -3.36
C PHE A 414 -10.02 -6.89 -4.57
N SER A 415 -10.25 -8.19 -4.52
CA SER A 415 -9.88 -9.11 -5.59
C SER A 415 -10.73 -8.88 -6.85
N ILE A 416 -12.06 -8.93 -6.73
CA ILE A 416 -13.03 -8.69 -7.81
C ILE A 416 -14.11 -7.76 -7.26
N ILE A 417 -14.56 -6.79 -8.07
CA ILE A 417 -15.65 -5.90 -7.65
C ILE A 417 -17.01 -6.61 -7.70
N VAL A 418 -17.98 -6.13 -6.90
CA VAL A 418 -19.36 -6.60 -6.95
C VAL A 418 -20.31 -5.50 -7.46
N GLY A 419 -21.16 -5.82 -8.44
CA GLY A 419 -22.09 -4.87 -9.06
C GLY A 419 -23.04 -5.51 -10.07
N ASP A 420 -23.99 -4.71 -10.56
CA ASP A 420 -25.06 -5.14 -11.48
C ASP A 420 -24.98 -4.49 -12.87
N ARG A 421 -23.97 -3.64 -13.13
CA ARG A 421 -23.82 -2.74 -14.29
C ARG A 421 -24.82 -1.58 -14.38
N GLU A 422 -25.77 -1.48 -13.45
CA GLU A 422 -26.80 -0.44 -13.42
C GLU A 422 -26.60 0.54 -12.24
N GLY A 423 -25.56 0.33 -11.44
CA GLY A 423 -25.09 1.24 -10.40
C GLY A 423 -25.27 0.73 -8.97
N LYS A 424 -25.69 -0.53 -8.75
CA LYS A 424 -25.71 -1.16 -7.43
C LYS A 424 -24.33 -1.69 -7.02
N GLY A 425 -24.25 -2.25 -5.81
CA GLY A 425 -23.03 -2.79 -5.26
C GLY A 425 -21.99 -1.70 -5.01
N THR A 426 -20.76 -1.95 -5.44
CA THR A 426 -19.62 -1.05 -5.16
C THR A 426 -19.69 0.26 -5.95
N ASP A 427 -20.48 0.34 -7.03
CA ASP A 427 -20.64 1.59 -7.78
C ASP A 427 -21.18 2.73 -6.90
N GLN A 428 -21.98 2.41 -5.88
CA GLN A 428 -22.48 3.35 -4.87
C GLN A 428 -21.35 4.04 -4.11
N LEU A 429 -20.22 3.35 -3.91
CA LEU A 429 -19.09 3.84 -3.12
C LEU A 429 -18.13 4.71 -3.93
N THR A 430 -18.19 4.68 -5.26
CA THR A 430 -17.26 5.38 -6.17
C THR A 430 -16.92 6.82 -5.75
N PRO A 431 -17.87 7.70 -5.35
CA PRO A 431 -17.54 9.09 -5.01
C PRO A 431 -16.71 9.27 -3.74
N LEU A 432 -16.59 8.25 -2.90
CA LEU A 432 -15.89 8.28 -1.62
C LEU A 432 -14.42 7.86 -1.75
N VAL A 433 -14.04 7.30 -2.91
CA VAL A 433 -12.77 6.59 -3.12
C VAL A 433 -11.73 7.52 -3.74
N ARG A 434 -10.52 7.51 -3.17
CA ARG A 434 -9.35 8.21 -3.72
C ARG A 434 -8.38 7.26 -4.41
N LYS A 435 -8.18 6.06 -3.85
CA LYS A 435 -7.22 5.05 -4.34
C LYS A 435 -7.84 3.66 -4.30
N ALA A 436 -7.52 2.81 -5.28
CA ALA A 436 -7.97 1.43 -5.31
C ALA A 436 -6.92 0.46 -5.85
N THR A 437 -6.82 -0.71 -5.22
CA THR A 437 -6.11 -1.89 -5.72
C THR A 437 -7.14 -2.97 -6.04
N PHE A 438 -7.23 -3.38 -7.30
CA PHE A 438 -8.33 -4.22 -7.79
C PHE A 438 -7.88 -5.26 -8.84
N GLY A 439 -8.56 -6.40 -8.93
CA GLY A 439 -8.31 -7.38 -9.98
C GLY A 439 -9.18 -7.19 -11.22
N TRP A 440 -10.47 -6.88 -11.04
CA TRP A 440 -11.43 -6.72 -12.14
C TRP A 440 -12.63 -5.85 -11.75
N THR A 441 -13.13 -5.01 -12.67
CA THR A 441 -14.15 -3.99 -12.36
C THR A 441 -15.33 -3.85 -13.34
N ASP A 442 -15.46 -4.70 -14.36
CA ASP A 442 -16.38 -4.46 -15.51
C ASP A 442 -17.89 -4.45 -15.15
N VAL A 443 -18.29 -4.95 -13.98
CA VAL A 443 -19.68 -4.87 -13.47
C VAL A 443 -20.01 -3.55 -12.75
N CYS A 444 -19.04 -2.66 -12.61
CA CYS A 444 -19.18 -1.34 -11.99
C CYS A 444 -18.66 -0.26 -12.95
N PRO A 445 -19.46 0.16 -13.94
CA PRO A 445 -19.03 1.13 -14.95
C PRO A 445 -18.67 2.50 -14.35
N ALA A 446 -19.37 2.96 -13.31
CA ALA A 446 -19.05 4.26 -12.69
C ALA A 446 -17.66 4.23 -12.05
N PHE A 447 -17.36 3.15 -11.31
CA PHE A 447 -16.04 2.92 -10.71
C PHE A 447 -14.94 2.83 -11.77
N THR A 448 -15.15 2.00 -12.80
CA THR A 448 -14.17 1.81 -13.89
C THR A 448 -13.86 3.14 -14.59
N ASN A 449 -14.89 3.93 -14.91
CA ASN A 449 -14.71 5.24 -15.54
C ASN A 449 -13.99 6.24 -14.62
N ALA A 450 -14.21 6.18 -13.29
CA ALA A 450 -13.51 7.03 -12.34
C ALA A 450 -12.01 6.69 -12.27
N VAL A 451 -11.64 5.41 -12.35
CA VAL A 451 -10.23 5.00 -12.49
C VAL A 451 -9.64 5.50 -13.81
N LEU A 452 -10.31 5.28 -14.94
CA LEU A 452 -9.77 5.63 -16.25
C LEU A 452 -9.63 7.15 -16.47
N SER A 453 -10.55 7.94 -15.90
CA SER A 453 -10.47 9.40 -15.93
C SER A 453 -9.46 9.98 -14.94
N GLY A 454 -8.82 9.16 -14.10
CA GLY A 454 -7.87 9.60 -13.08
C GLY A 454 -8.51 10.24 -11.85
N LYS A 455 -9.83 10.12 -11.66
CA LYS A 455 -10.51 10.54 -10.43
C LYS A 455 -10.17 9.63 -9.25
N ILE A 456 -9.92 8.35 -9.52
CA ILE A 456 -9.42 7.36 -8.56
C ILE A 456 -8.02 6.92 -9.01
N GLN A 457 -7.04 6.96 -8.11
CA GLN A 457 -5.75 6.31 -8.34
C GLN A 457 -5.95 4.79 -8.37
N GLY A 458 -5.53 4.11 -9.43
CA GLY A 458 -5.90 2.71 -9.67
C GLY A 458 -4.70 1.82 -9.93
N TYR A 459 -4.58 0.76 -9.14
CA TYR A 459 -3.68 -0.38 -9.37
C TYR A 459 -4.50 -1.59 -9.77
N ASN A 460 -4.32 -2.07 -10.99
CA ASN A 460 -4.84 -3.36 -11.39
C ASN A 460 -3.76 -4.42 -11.24
N LEU A 461 -3.99 -5.43 -10.40
CA LEU A 461 -3.05 -6.52 -10.17
C LEU A 461 -3.78 -7.87 -10.32
N PRO A 462 -3.08 -8.98 -10.56
CA PRO A 462 -3.72 -10.29 -10.62
C PRO A 462 -4.51 -10.59 -9.34
N MET A 463 -5.72 -11.11 -9.51
CA MET A 463 -6.67 -11.32 -8.42
C MET A 463 -6.10 -12.19 -7.31
N GLY A 464 -5.39 -13.26 -7.66
CA GLY A 464 -4.80 -14.16 -6.67
C GLY A 464 -3.71 -13.48 -5.86
N GLN A 465 -2.95 -12.58 -6.48
CA GLN A 465 -1.95 -11.79 -5.76
C GLN A 465 -2.62 -10.79 -4.80
N ILE A 466 -3.74 -10.16 -5.17
CA ILE A 466 -4.48 -9.31 -4.23
C ILE A 466 -5.04 -10.13 -3.07
N SER A 467 -5.59 -11.32 -3.33
CA SER A 467 -6.05 -12.25 -2.30
C SER A 467 -4.93 -12.62 -1.31
N HIS A 468 -3.72 -12.88 -1.82
CA HIS A 468 -2.53 -13.13 -1.00
C HIS A 468 -2.01 -11.88 -0.26
N MET A 469 -2.18 -10.68 -0.82
CA MET A 469 -1.91 -9.41 -0.12
C MET A 469 -2.84 -9.26 1.09
N ILE A 470 -4.14 -9.55 0.93
CA ILE A 470 -5.13 -9.55 2.03
C ILE A 470 -4.72 -10.57 3.11
N ARG A 471 -4.32 -11.79 2.70
CA ARG A 471 -3.80 -12.81 3.64
C ARG A 471 -2.54 -12.34 4.38
N SER A 472 -1.64 -11.64 3.69
CA SER A 472 -0.42 -11.08 4.29
C SER A 472 -0.72 -9.96 5.29
N SER A 473 -1.75 -9.16 5.02
CA SER A 473 -2.29 -8.20 5.99
C SER A 473 -2.85 -8.91 7.22
N ALA A 474 -3.60 -10.01 7.03
CA ALA A 474 -4.18 -10.81 8.10
C ALA A 474 -3.16 -11.38 9.09
N ASN A 475 -1.97 -11.79 8.65
CA ASN A 475 -0.92 -12.31 9.52
C ASN A 475 0.20 -11.31 9.85
N ARG A 476 0.03 -10.02 9.47
CA ARG A 476 0.97 -8.91 9.69
C ARG A 476 2.40 -9.16 9.16
N VAL A 477 2.53 -9.83 8.02
CA VAL A 477 3.80 -9.86 7.28
C VAL A 477 3.86 -8.69 6.29
N PRO A 478 5.05 -8.19 5.90
CA PRO A 478 5.17 -7.02 5.02
C PRO A 478 4.53 -7.18 3.64
N GLY A 479 4.32 -8.42 3.17
CA GLY A 479 3.83 -8.76 1.85
C GLY A 479 4.24 -10.17 1.46
N HIS A 480 4.04 -10.54 0.20
CA HIS A 480 4.46 -11.84 -0.33
C HIS A 480 5.23 -11.70 -1.66
N LEU A 481 5.97 -12.75 -2.02
CA LEU A 481 6.73 -12.85 -3.26
C LEU A 481 6.00 -13.77 -4.23
N SER A 482 5.94 -13.41 -5.51
CA SER A 482 5.36 -14.25 -6.55
C SER A 482 6.00 -13.99 -7.91
N LYS A 483 6.02 -15.01 -8.76
CA LYS A 483 6.41 -14.89 -10.18
C LYS A 483 5.23 -14.47 -11.06
N VAL A 484 4.01 -14.62 -10.58
CA VAL A 484 2.81 -14.18 -11.29
C VAL A 484 2.93 -12.69 -11.53
N GLY A 485 2.76 -12.26 -12.78
CA GLY A 485 2.87 -10.85 -13.18
C GLY A 485 4.22 -10.43 -13.77
N LEU A 486 5.28 -11.25 -13.65
CA LEU A 486 6.57 -10.95 -14.31
C LEU A 486 6.40 -10.83 -15.82
N HIS A 487 7.05 -9.82 -16.41
CA HIS A 487 6.97 -9.48 -17.84
C HIS A 487 5.56 -9.13 -18.36
N THR A 488 4.59 -8.93 -17.47
CA THR A 488 3.25 -8.39 -17.81
C THR A 488 3.19 -6.91 -17.47
N PHE A 489 2.04 -6.27 -17.69
CA PHE A 489 1.76 -4.91 -17.22
C PHE A 489 1.82 -4.74 -15.68
N ALA A 490 1.67 -5.83 -14.93
CA ALA A 490 1.80 -5.83 -13.48
C ALA A 490 3.27 -5.80 -13.02
N ASP A 491 4.22 -6.08 -13.92
CA ASP A 491 5.66 -5.94 -13.65
C ASP A 491 6.00 -4.45 -13.43
N PRO A 492 6.72 -4.07 -12.37
CA PRO A 492 7.15 -2.69 -12.13
C PRO A 492 7.87 -2.04 -13.32
N ARG A 493 8.58 -2.83 -14.13
CA ARG A 493 9.28 -2.37 -15.33
C ARG A 493 8.33 -1.95 -16.46
N ASN A 494 7.10 -2.47 -16.43
CA ASN A 494 6.05 -2.22 -17.43
C ASN A 494 4.88 -1.39 -16.85
N GLY A 495 5.07 -0.74 -15.70
CA GLY A 495 4.10 0.16 -15.09
C GLY A 495 3.54 -0.31 -13.75
N GLY A 496 3.80 -1.55 -13.31
CA GLY A 496 3.44 -2.02 -11.97
C GLY A 496 1.93 -2.02 -11.70
N GLY A 497 1.11 -2.25 -12.74
CA GLY A 497 -0.35 -2.28 -12.63
C GLY A 497 -1.04 -0.92 -12.59
N LYS A 498 -0.32 0.20 -12.69
CA LYS A 498 -0.90 1.56 -12.67
C LYS A 498 -1.85 1.78 -13.85
N ARG A 499 -3.04 2.34 -13.60
CA ARG A 499 -4.09 2.51 -14.63
C ARG A 499 -4.32 3.92 -15.15
N ASN A 500 -3.70 4.91 -14.54
CA ASN A 500 -3.81 6.30 -15.00
C ASN A 500 -2.58 7.11 -14.58
N LYS A 501 -2.42 8.30 -15.18
CA LYS A 501 -1.30 9.22 -14.91
C LYS A 501 -1.29 9.81 -13.50
N GLN A 502 -2.42 9.78 -12.79
CA GLN A 502 -2.52 10.25 -11.40
C GLN A 502 -1.98 9.20 -10.41
N THR A 503 -1.83 7.96 -10.86
CA THR A 503 -1.26 6.86 -10.07
C THR A 503 0.25 6.84 -10.30
N THR A 504 1.02 7.42 -9.38
CA THR A 504 2.46 7.64 -9.56
C THR A 504 3.34 6.76 -8.68
N GLU A 505 2.88 6.43 -7.47
CA GLU A 505 3.60 5.60 -6.49
C GLU A 505 3.82 4.16 -7.00
N ASP A 506 5.04 3.64 -6.87
CA ASP A 506 5.36 2.25 -7.18
C ASP A 506 4.89 1.33 -6.04
N LEU A 507 3.79 0.62 -6.26
CA LEU A 507 3.21 -0.28 -5.26
C LEU A 507 3.97 -1.60 -5.16
N VAL A 508 4.35 -2.17 -6.31
CA VAL A 508 5.06 -3.46 -6.41
C VAL A 508 6.51 -3.24 -6.81
N LYS A 509 7.40 -4.16 -6.42
CA LYS A 509 8.84 -4.07 -6.74
C LYS A 509 9.42 -5.42 -7.13
N ILE A 510 10.45 -5.41 -7.99
CA ILE A 510 11.22 -6.61 -8.29
C ILE A 510 12.18 -6.89 -7.12
N VAL A 511 12.26 -8.16 -6.73
CA VAL A 511 13.19 -8.67 -5.72
C VAL A 511 13.85 -9.93 -6.27
N GLU A 512 15.16 -10.05 -6.10
CA GLU A 512 15.92 -11.24 -6.47
C GLU A 512 16.07 -12.17 -5.26
N MET A 513 15.82 -13.46 -5.47
CA MET A 513 16.04 -14.51 -4.47
C MET A 513 16.83 -15.64 -5.13
N GLY A 514 18.14 -15.67 -4.87
CA GLY A 514 19.05 -16.55 -5.59
C GLY A 514 19.23 -16.09 -7.04
N SER A 515 19.02 -16.98 -8.00
CA SER A 515 19.09 -16.68 -9.44
C SER A 515 17.74 -16.30 -10.07
N GLU A 516 16.69 -16.16 -9.26
CA GLU A 516 15.31 -16.00 -9.74
C GLU A 516 14.75 -14.62 -9.34
N GLU A 517 14.07 -13.98 -10.27
CA GLU A 517 13.29 -12.77 -10.02
C GLU A 517 11.90 -13.11 -9.46
N TYR A 518 11.42 -12.24 -8.57
CA TYR A 518 10.05 -12.24 -8.03
C TYR A 518 9.52 -10.81 -8.01
N ILE A 519 8.20 -10.66 -8.09
CA ILE A 519 7.51 -9.43 -7.68
C ILE A 519 7.17 -9.54 -6.20
N PHE A 520 7.54 -8.51 -5.43
CA PHE A 520 7.06 -8.30 -4.08
C PHE A 520 5.75 -7.50 -4.12
N TYR A 521 4.70 -8.11 -3.58
CA TYR A 521 3.37 -7.56 -3.40
C TYR A 521 3.19 -7.16 -1.93
N PRO A 522 3.12 -5.86 -1.60
CA PRO A 522 3.04 -5.42 -0.20
C PRO A 522 1.68 -5.73 0.43
N ALA A 523 1.67 -6.01 1.73
CA ALA A 523 0.44 -6.13 2.49
C ALA A 523 -0.21 -4.74 2.69
N PRO A 524 -1.50 -4.56 2.36
CA PRO A 524 -2.21 -3.32 2.65
C PRO A 524 -2.55 -3.23 4.14
N THR A 525 -2.66 -2.01 4.67
CA THR A 525 -3.17 -1.78 6.03
C THR A 525 -4.70 -1.65 6.01
N ILE A 526 -5.39 -2.78 5.86
CA ILE A 526 -6.86 -2.82 5.83
C ILE A 526 -7.40 -2.41 7.21
N THR A 527 -8.21 -1.36 7.29
CA THR A 527 -8.80 -0.86 8.54
C THR A 527 -10.30 -1.12 8.65
N VAL A 528 -10.97 -1.45 7.55
CA VAL A 528 -12.40 -1.78 7.53
C VAL A 528 -12.68 -2.96 6.59
N ALA A 529 -13.41 -3.97 7.07
CA ALA A 529 -13.94 -5.05 6.27
C ALA A 529 -15.48 -5.01 6.25
N LEU A 530 -16.06 -4.89 5.06
CA LEU A 530 -17.50 -4.94 4.82
C LEU A 530 -17.86 -6.29 4.21
N LEU A 531 -18.39 -7.20 5.02
CA LEU A 531 -18.56 -8.59 4.65
C LEU A 531 -20.04 -8.99 4.63
N ARG A 532 -20.30 -10.17 4.08
CA ARG A 532 -21.62 -10.80 4.05
C ARG A 532 -21.54 -12.24 4.53
N GLY A 533 -22.58 -12.68 5.23
CA GLY A 533 -22.86 -14.08 5.52
C GLY A 533 -24.36 -14.36 5.54
N SER A 534 -24.75 -15.59 5.81
CA SER A 534 -26.15 -16.01 5.81
C SER A 534 -26.82 -15.73 7.14
N ILE A 535 -26.25 -16.26 8.23
CA ILE A 535 -26.78 -16.15 9.59
C ILE A 535 -25.65 -15.73 10.52
N ALA A 536 -25.94 -14.83 11.45
CA ALA A 536 -25.07 -14.58 12.61
C ALA A 536 -25.73 -15.04 13.90
N ASP A 537 -24.97 -15.45 14.90
CA ASP A 537 -25.47 -15.50 16.28
C ASP A 537 -25.26 -14.16 17.01
N GLU A 538 -25.87 -14.00 18.20
CA GLU A 538 -25.73 -12.78 19.01
C GLU A 538 -24.28 -12.46 19.42
N ALA A 539 -23.38 -13.45 19.45
CA ALA A 539 -21.95 -13.25 19.69
C ALA A 539 -21.17 -12.86 18.43
N GLY A 540 -21.82 -12.83 17.27
CA GLY A 540 -21.29 -12.45 15.98
C GLY A 540 -20.67 -13.59 15.18
N ASN A 541 -20.82 -14.86 15.60
CA ASN A 541 -20.38 -15.99 14.78
C ASN A 541 -21.21 -16.04 13.50
N VAL A 542 -20.57 -16.13 12.33
CA VAL A 542 -21.26 -16.04 11.04
C VAL A 542 -21.12 -17.34 10.24
N SER A 543 -22.25 -17.89 9.79
CA SER A 543 -22.33 -19.03 8.88
C SER A 543 -22.74 -18.61 7.45
N PHE A 544 -22.44 -19.48 6.49
CA PHE A 544 -22.47 -19.18 5.05
C PHE A 544 -23.36 -20.16 4.25
N GLU A 545 -24.29 -20.85 4.91
CA GLU A 545 -25.07 -21.93 4.29
C GLU A 545 -25.97 -21.51 3.12
N ARG A 546 -26.26 -20.21 2.97
CA ARG A 546 -27.01 -19.63 1.84
C ARG A 546 -26.14 -18.77 0.94
N GLU A 547 -24.87 -18.56 1.30
CA GLU A 547 -23.94 -17.84 0.44
C GLU A 547 -23.37 -18.83 -0.60
N PRO A 548 -23.32 -18.46 -1.90
CA PRO A 548 -22.77 -19.35 -2.91
C PRO A 548 -21.26 -19.60 -2.77
N LEU A 549 -20.54 -18.76 -2.00
CA LEU A 549 -19.08 -18.71 -1.96
C LEU A 549 -18.58 -18.34 -0.56
N PHE A 550 -17.32 -18.69 -0.25
CA PHE A 550 -16.60 -18.19 0.94
C PHE A 550 -15.77 -16.94 0.65
N LEU A 551 -15.14 -16.91 -0.54
CA LEU A 551 -14.21 -15.86 -0.96
C LEU A 551 -13.04 -15.70 0.02
N ASP A 552 -12.60 -14.47 0.26
CA ASP A 552 -11.57 -14.13 1.25
C ASP A 552 -12.15 -13.60 2.56
N SER A 553 -13.45 -13.81 2.83
CA SER A 553 -14.17 -13.20 3.94
C SER A 553 -13.47 -13.37 5.30
N LEU A 554 -12.95 -14.58 5.59
CA LEU A 554 -12.19 -14.84 6.81
C LEU A 554 -10.87 -14.05 6.86
N ASN A 555 -10.11 -14.03 5.76
CA ASN A 555 -8.85 -13.28 5.68
C ASN A 555 -9.09 -11.77 5.79
N GLN A 556 -10.15 -11.25 5.17
CA GLN A 556 -10.55 -9.85 5.25
C GLN A 556 -10.91 -9.45 6.68
N ALA A 557 -11.68 -10.30 7.39
CA ALA A 557 -12.01 -10.08 8.79
C ALA A 557 -10.75 -10.05 9.68
N MET A 558 -9.84 -11.03 9.50
CA MET A 558 -8.58 -11.07 10.24
C MET A 558 -7.68 -9.87 9.92
N ALA A 559 -7.58 -9.45 8.66
CA ALA A 559 -6.79 -8.29 8.25
C ALA A 559 -7.26 -7.00 8.92
N ALA A 560 -8.56 -6.70 8.85
CA ALA A 560 -9.12 -5.53 9.52
C ALA A 560 -8.89 -5.62 11.04
N LYS A 561 -9.21 -6.76 11.67
CA LYS A 561 -9.10 -6.93 13.12
C LYS A 561 -7.66 -6.80 13.61
N ASN A 562 -6.72 -7.44 12.93
CA ASN A 562 -5.31 -7.39 13.28
C ASN A 562 -4.68 -6.04 12.96
N ASN A 563 -5.26 -5.18 12.13
CA ASN A 563 -4.80 -3.78 12.02
C ASN A 563 -5.50 -2.84 13.02
N GLY A 564 -6.23 -3.37 14.01
CA GLY A 564 -6.98 -2.57 14.98
C GLY A 564 -8.23 -1.90 14.36
N GLY A 565 -8.67 -2.41 13.22
CA GLY A 565 -9.78 -1.92 12.42
C GLY A 565 -11.15 -2.49 12.83
N LEU A 566 -12.10 -2.38 11.91
CA LEU A 566 -13.50 -2.70 12.07
C LEU A 566 -13.96 -3.81 11.11
N VAL A 567 -14.71 -4.79 11.62
CA VAL A 567 -15.39 -5.80 10.80
C VAL A 567 -16.90 -5.67 10.95
N VAL A 568 -17.58 -5.35 9.84
CA VAL A 568 -19.04 -5.28 9.75
C VAL A 568 -19.53 -6.38 8.84
N VAL A 569 -20.44 -7.22 9.32
CA VAL A 569 -21.01 -8.32 8.54
C VAL A 569 -22.50 -8.12 8.34
N GLN A 570 -22.93 -8.06 7.08
CA GLN A 570 -24.33 -8.10 6.70
C GLN A 570 -24.83 -9.55 6.69
N VAL A 571 -25.97 -9.83 7.32
CA VAL A 571 -26.60 -11.16 7.37
C VAL A 571 -28.10 -11.09 7.11
N GLN A 572 -28.71 -12.23 6.74
CA GLN A 572 -30.16 -12.30 6.52
C GLN A 572 -30.94 -12.37 7.84
N GLN A 573 -30.35 -12.98 8.87
CA GLN A 573 -30.98 -13.15 10.18
C GLN A 573 -29.94 -13.30 11.29
N VAL A 574 -30.39 -13.01 12.52
CA VAL A 574 -29.62 -13.26 13.76
C VAL A 574 -30.35 -14.31 14.60
N VAL A 575 -29.58 -15.24 15.19
CA VAL A 575 -30.08 -16.30 16.08
C VAL A 575 -29.43 -16.21 17.47
N PRO A 576 -29.99 -16.85 18.52
CA PRO A 576 -29.39 -16.84 19.85
C PRO A 576 -27.97 -17.41 19.87
N HIS A 577 -27.11 -16.88 20.73
CA HIS A 577 -25.73 -17.37 20.87
C HIS A 577 -25.66 -18.89 21.08
N GLY A 578 -24.78 -19.56 20.34
CA GLY A 578 -24.58 -21.01 20.43
C GLY A 578 -25.56 -21.85 19.61
N SER A 579 -26.48 -21.22 18.86
CA SER A 579 -27.45 -21.92 18.01
C SER A 579 -26.87 -22.41 16.68
N LEU A 580 -25.74 -21.85 16.23
CA LEU A 580 -25.09 -22.25 14.99
C LEU A 580 -24.26 -23.53 15.18
N ASP A 581 -24.28 -24.43 14.20
CA ASP A 581 -23.31 -25.53 14.13
C ASP A 581 -21.91 -24.94 13.99
N ALA A 582 -21.04 -25.19 14.98
CA ALA A 582 -19.67 -24.67 15.00
C ALA A 582 -18.86 -25.01 13.74
N ARG A 583 -19.17 -26.10 13.03
CA ARG A 583 -18.50 -26.48 11.78
C ARG A 583 -18.97 -25.67 10.58
N ARG A 584 -20.11 -24.99 10.69
CA ARG A 584 -20.66 -24.08 9.66
C ARG A 584 -20.27 -22.63 9.89
N VAL A 585 -19.71 -22.29 11.05
CA VAL A 585 -19.18 -20.95 11.35
C VAL A 585 -17.94 -20.71 10.50
N HIS A 586 -18.02 -19.75 9.58
CA HIS A 586 -16.92 -19.36 8.69
C HIS A 586 -16.16 -18.16 9.25
N ILE A 587 -16.84 -17.20 9.86
CA ILE A 587 -16.22 -16.06 10.54
C ILE A 587 -16.51 -16.17 12.04
N PRO A 588 -15.49 -16.44 12.88
CA PRO A 588 -15.66 -16.45 14.33
C PRO A 588 -16.10 -15.08 14.86
N GLY A 589 -17.03 -15.07 15.79
CA GLY A 589 -17.65 -13.84 16.28
C GLY A 589 -16.67 -12.88 16.93
N MET A 590 -15.56 -13.36 17.49
CA MET A 590 -14.51 -12.50 18.05
C MET A 590 -13.82 -11.60 17.00
N LEU A 591 -13.88 -11.97 15.72
CA LEU A 591 -13.40 -11.12 14.63
C LEU A 591 -14.44 -10.09 14.21
N VAL A 592 -15.72 -10.33 14.49
CA VAL A 592 -16.85 -9.47 14.09
C VAL A 592 -17.13 -8.43 15.17
N ASP A 593 -17.09 -7.16 14.77
CA ASP A 593 -17.44 -6.03 15.63
C ASP A 593 -18.93 -5.71 15.54
N MET A 594 -19.50 -5.75 14.33
CA MET A 594 -20.89 -5.38 14.09
C MET A 594 -21.56 -6.33 13.11
N VAL A 595 -22.82 -6.65 13.40
CA VAL A 595 -23.73 -7.44 12.57
C VAL A 595 -24.89 -6.56 12.15
N VAL A 596 -25.19 -6.54 10.86
CA VAL A 596 -26.32 -5.79 10.28
C VAL A 596 -27.27 -6.77 9.62
N VAL A 597 -28.53 -6.78 10.06
CA VAL A 597 -29.57 -7.62 9.46
C VAL A 597 -30.15 -6.90 8.24
N ALA A 598 -30.07 -7.54 7.07
CA ALA A 598 -30.58 -7.02 5.80
C ALA A 598 -31.73 -7.90 5.27
N GLY A 599 -32.90 -7.29 5.06
CA GLY A 599 -34.08 -7.93 4.47
C GLY A 599 -34.58 -7.18 3.24
N GLY A 600 -35.70 -7.64 2.67
CA GLY A 600 -36.34 -6.98 1.51
C GLY A 600 -35.43 -6.94 0.28
N GLU A 601 -35.27 -5.77 -0.32
CA GLU A 601 -34.45 -5.56 -1.52
C GLU A 601 -32.94 -5.83 -1.32
N HIS A 602 -32.46 -5.84 -0.07
CA HIS A 602 -31.06 -6.13 0.27
C HIS A 602 -30.80 -7.59 0.64
N ALA A 603 -31.83 -8.45 0.61
CA ALA A 603 -31.70 -9.87 0.95
C ALA A 603 -31.01 -10.69 -0.14
N ALA A 604 -31.06 -10.24 -1.40
CA ALA A 604 -30.53 -10.98 -2.55
C ALA A 604 -29.04 -11.33 -2.38
N VAL A 605 -28.69 -12.59 -2.67
CA VAL A 605 -27.30 -13.10 -2.65
C VAL A 605 -26.61 -12.95 -4.00
N THR A 606 -27.34 -12.58 -5.06
CA THR A 606 -26.81 -12.33 -6.40
C THR A 606 -27.68 -11.33 -7.16
N TYR A 607 -27.10 -10.55 -8.07
CA TYR A 607 -27.86 -9.74 -9.05
C TYR A 607 -28.23 -10.50 -10.32
N ALA A 608 -27.89 -11.79 -10.42
CA ALA A 608 -28.38 -12.58 -11.53
C ALA A 608 -29.92 -12.61 -11.52
N PRO A 609 -30.57 -12.42 -12.68
CA PRO A 609 -32.02 -12.53 -12.75
C PRO A 609 -32.43 -13.92 -12.29
N ALA A 610 -33.29 -13.95 -11.28
CA ALA A 610 -33.99 -15.12 -10.82
C ALA A 610 -35.44 -14.69 -10.58
N ASP A 611 -36.36 -15.61 -10.85
CA ASP A 611 -37.80 -15.44 -10.62
C ASP A 611 -38.12 -15.31 -9.10
N GLU A 612 -37.10 -15.51 -8.25
CA GLU A 612 -37.11 -15.43 -6.79
C GLU A 612 -35.83 -14.73 -6.28
N THR A 613 -35.89 -14.13 -5.09
CA THR A 613 -34.75 -13.43 -4.45
C THR A 613 -33.59 -14.36 -4.02
N TYR A 614 -33.76 -15.68 -4.14
CA TYR A 614 -32.82 -16.69 -3.70
C TYR A 614 -32.92 -17.98 -4.53
N ASP A 615 -31.79 -18.48 -5.04
CA ASP A 615 -31.69 -19.77 -5.74
C ASP A 615 -30.87 -20.75 -4.89
N ALA A 616 -31.56 -21.70 -4.24
CA ALA A 616 -30.96 -22.69 -3.35
C ALA A 616 -30.04 -23.70 -4.05
N THR A 617 -29.99 -23.72 -5.39
CA THR A 617 -29.02 -24.54 -6.13
C THR A 617 -27.62 -23.91 -6.16
N LEU A 618 -27.53 -22.57 -5.98
CA LEU A 618 -26.27 -21.84 -5.92
C LEU A 618 -25.57 -21.95 -4.57
N SER A 619 -26.31 -22.18 -3.49
CA SER A 619 -25.77 -22.45 -2.15
C SER A 619 -25.46 -23.92 -1.89
N GLY A 620 -25.88 -24.82 -2.81
CA GLY A 620 -25.76 -26.26 -2.65
C GLY A 620 -26.80 -26.89 -1.70
N GLU A 621 -27.75 -26.11 -1.17
CA GLU A 621 -28.86 -26.65 -0.36
C GLU A 621 -29.75 -27.59 -1.17
N LEU A 622 -29.96 -27.28 -2.45
CA LEU A 622 -30.65 -28.13 -3.40
C LEU A 622 -29.67 -28.60 -4.49
N LYS A 623 -29.78 -29.88 -4.85
CA LYS A 623 -29.16 -30.34 -6.09
C LYS A 623 -29.98 -29.79 -7.27
N PRO A 624 -29.32 -29.32 -8.34
CA PRO A 624 -30.05 -28.95 -9.55
C PRO A 624 -30.87 -30.15 -10.01
N ARG A 625 -32.12 -29.92 -10.45
CA ARG A 625 -32.82 -30.94 -11.21
C ARG A 625 -31.96 -31.27 -12.43
N ALA A 626 -31.97 -32.52 -12.89
CA ALA A 626 -31.44 -32.87 -14.20
C ALA A 626 -32.28 -32.11 -15.25
N ALA A 627 -31.99 -30.83 -15.46
CA ALA A 627 -32.50 -30.08 -16.58
C ALA A 627 -31.89 -30.70 -17.83
N ALA A 628 -32.65 -30.75 -18.92
CA ALA A 628 -32.05 -30.98 -20.22
C ALA A 628 -30.95 -29.92 -20.37
N ILE A 629 -29.70 -30.36 -20.46
CA ILE A 629 -28.57 -29.44 -20.65
C ILE A 629 -28.86 -28.73 -21.97
N GLU A 630 -29.15 -27.44 -21.89
CA GLU A 630 -29.60 -26.70 -23.06
C GLU A 630 -28.46 -26.64 -24.07
N GLU A 631 -28.71 -27.20 -25.25
CA GLU A 631 -27.68 -27.30 -26.26
C GLU A 631 -27.32 -25.91 -26.79
N LEU A 632 -26.02 -25.65 -26.96
CA LEU A 632 -25.58 -24.38 -27.54
C LEU A 632 -26.18 -24.20 -28.94
N PRO A 633 -26.93 -23.11 -29.19
CA PRO A 633 -27.67 -22.99 -30.43
C PRO A 633 -26.73 -22.79 -31.62
N TRP A 634 -27.09 -23.40 -32.75
CA TRP A 634 -26.41 -23.19 -34.03
C TRP A 634 -26.64 -21.78 -34.61
N GLU A 635 -27.79 -21.20 -34.32
CA GLU A 635 -28.26 -19.92 -34.84
C GLU A 635 -28.80 -19.07 -33.69
N GLY A 636 -28.64 -17.74 -33.76
CA GLY A 636 -29.20 -16.85 -32.73
C GLY A 636 -28.30 -15.66 -32.36
N PRO A 637 -28.73 -14.83 -31.39
CA PRO A 637 -28.01 -13.63 -30.98
C PRO A 637 -26.63 -13.93 -30.41
N ARG A 638 -25.73 -12.95 -30.48
CA ARG A 638 -24.35 -12.98 -29.91
C ARG A 638 -23.43 -14.03 -30.50
N ASN A 639 -23.45 -14.25 -31.82
CA ASN A 639 -22.42 -15.01 -32.50
C ASN A 639 -22.35 -16.49 -32.04
N ALA A 640 -23.52 -17.14 -31.95
CA ALA A 640 -23.64 -18.47 -31.36
C ALA A 640 -22.85 -19.56 -32.11
N CYS A 641 -22.95 -19.57 -33.46
CA CYS A 641 -22.27 -20.54 -34.32
C CYS A 641 -20.74 -20.60 -34.08
N GLN A 642 -20.03 -19.47 -34.22
CA GLN A 642 -18.58 -19.45 -34.04
C GLN A 642 -18.14 -19.84 -32.62
N LYS A 643 -18.93 -19.50 -31.60
CA LYS A 643 -18.65 -19.87 -30.21
C LYS A 643 -18.83 -21.37 -29.99
N ARG A 644 -19.89 -21.95 -30.55
CA ARG A 644 -20.14 -23.40 -30.52
C ARG A 644 -18.99 -24.17 -31.17
N VAL A 645 -18.61 -23.82 -32.41
CA VAL A 645 -17.54 -24.49 -33.16
C VAL A 645 -16.21 -24.44 -32.39
N MET A 646 -15.84 -23.25 -31.92
CA MET A 646 -14.61 -23.05 -31.14
C MET A 646 -14.63 -23.83 -29.82
N ALA A 647 -15.74 -23.79 -29.07
CA ALA A 647 -15.88 -24.51 -27.80
C ALA A 647 -15.81 -26.03 -27.98
N HIS A 648 -16.47 -26.54 -29.03
CA HIS A 648 -16.46 -27.95 -29.40
C HIS A 648 -15.07 -28.41 -29.82
N ARG A 649 -14.31 -27.60 -30.57
CA ARG A 649 -12.91 -27.91 -30.84
C ARG A 649 -12.06 -27.89 -29.58
N ALA A 650 -12.25 -26.88 -28.71
CA ALA A 650 -11.43 -26.71 -27.51
C ALA A 650 -11.54 -27.90 -26.54
N MET A 651 -12.72 -28.52 -26.38
CA MET A 651 -12.88 -29.64 -25.44
C MET A 651 -12.02 -30.87 -25.79
N PHE A 652 -11.60 -31.03 -27.05
CA PHE A 652 -10.68 -32.10 -27.47
C PHE A 652 -9.24 -31.92 -26.99
N GLU A 653 -8.91 -30.76 -26.41
CA GLU A 653 -7.60 -30.56 -25.79
C GLU A 653 -7.49 -31.19 -24.40
N VAL A 654 -8.61 -31.68 -23.84
CA VAL A 654 -8.55 -32.56 -22.66
C VAL A 654 -8.08 -33.94 -23.09
N LYS A 655 -6.82 -34.25 -22.80
CA LYS A 655 -6.13 -35.49 -23.22
C LYS A 655 -5.70 -36.39 -22.06
N CYS A 656 -6.11 -36.07 -20.83
CA CYS A 656 -5.82 -36.87 -19.65
C CYS A 656 -7.11 -37.21 -18.90
N GLU A 657 -7.17 -38.42 -18.33
CA GLU A 657 -8.30 -38.83 -17.50
C GLU A 657 -8.30 -38.06 -16.17
N ARG A 658 -9.50 -37.80 -15.63
CA ARG A 658 -9.68 -37.09 -14.35
C ARG A 658 -9.01 -35.71 -14.31
N ALA A 659 -8.96 -35.04 -15.46
CA ALA A 659 -8.35 -33.73 -15.60
C ALA A 659 -9.03 -32.69 -14.68
N VAL A 660 -8.22 -31.87 -14.01
CA VAL A 660 -8.67 -30.65 -13.34
C VAL A 660 -8.76 -29.53 -14.37
N LEU A 661 -9.97 -29.02 -14.58
CA LEU A 661 -10.28 -28.02 -15.59
C LEU A 661 -10.59 -26.67 -14.94
N ASN A 662 -10.16 -25.59 -15.56
CA ASN A 662 -10.62 -24.24 -15.22
C ASN A 662 -11.22 -23.55 -16.44
N PHE A 663 -12.28 -22.76 -16.22
CA PHE A 663 -13.01 -22.02 -17.24
C PHE A 663 -13.05 -20.54 -16.88
N GLY A 664 -12.43 -19.70 -17.73
CA GLY A 664 -12.51 -18.25 -17.59
C GLY A 664 -13.85 -17.65 -18.06
N VAL A 665 -14.02 -16.34 -17.83
CA VAL A 665 -15.19 -15.57 -18.31
C VAL A 665 -15.24 -15.50 -19.84
N GLY A 666 -16.46 -15.49 -20.38
CA GLY A 666 -16.72 -15.19 -21.79
C GLY A 666 -16.73 -16.41 -22.70
N SER A 667 -15.83 -16.50 -23.68
CA SER A 667 -15.75 -17.65 -24.58
C SER A 667 -15.53 -19.01 -23.89
N PRO A 668 -14.76 -19.12 -22.79
CA PRO A 668 -14.57 -20.40 -22.11
C PRO A 668 -15.83 -20.93 -21.40
N GLU A 669 -16.80 -20.07 -21.05
CA GLU A 669 -18.11 -20.51 -20.52
C GLU A 669 -18.82 -21.46 -21.50
N PHE A 670 -18.61 -21.26 -22.80
CA PHE A 670 -19.15 -22.13 -23.85
C PHE A 670 -18.43 -23.48 -23.90
N VAL A 671 -17.14 -23.55 -23.53
CA VAL A 671 -16.42 -24.82 -23.42
C VAL A 671 -17.00 -25.66 -22.29
N ALA A 672 -17.28 -25.05 -21.13
CA ALA A 672 -17.95 -25.72 -20.03
C ALA A 672 -19.30 -26.30 -20.47
N ALA A 673 -20.17 -25.49 -21.09
CA ALA A 673 -21.46 -25.95 -21.62
C ALA A 673 -21.32 -27.05 -22.70
N MET A 674 -20.28 -27.00 -23.52
CA MET A 674 -20.01 -27.99 -24.55
C MET A 674 -19.53 -29.33 -23.96
N ILE A 675 -18.72 -29.30 -22.90
CA ILE A 675 -18.33 -30.51 -22.17
C ILE A 675 -19.55 -31.18 -21.54
N GLU A 676 -20.48 -30.41 -20.97
CA GLU A 676 -21.70 -30.96 -20.37
C GLU A 676 -22.60 -31.65 -21.41
N THR A 677 -22.72 -31.09 -22.62
CA THR A 677 -23.59 -31.62 -23.68
C THR A 677 -22.94 -32.71 -24.54
N HIS A 678 -21.67 -32.54 -24.91
CA HIS A 678 -20.95 -33.36 -25.90
C HIS A 678 -19.72 -34.06 -25.32
N GLY A 679 -19.43 -33.91 -24.02
CA GLY A 679 -18.21 -34.44 -23.42
C GLY A 679 -18.07 -35.96 -23.49
N GLN A 680 -19.17 -36.70 -23.65
CA GLN A 680 -19.14 -38.15 -23.89
C GLN A 680 -18.35 -38.54 -25.15
N GLN A 681 -18.20 -37.62 -26.11
CA GLN A 681 -17.40 -37.83 -27.33
C GLN A 681 -15.89 -37.81 -27.07
N ASN A 682 -15.45 -37.31 -25.92
CA ASN A 682 -14.06 -37.34 -25.49
C ASN A 682 -13.92 -38.22 -24.23
N PRO A 683 -13.34 -39.43 -24.32
CA PRO A 683 -13.25 -40.36 -23.20
C PRO A 683 -12.44 -39.81 -22.02
N HIS A 684 -11.55 -38.84 -22.25
CA HIS A 684 -10.76 -38.20 -21.19
C HIS A 684 -11.57 -37.25 -20.30
N LEU A 685 -12.75 -36.81 -20.76
CA LEU A 685 -13.70 -36.04 -19.94
C LEU A 685 -14.47 -36.93 -18.97
N LYS A 686 -14.22 -38.24 -18.90
CA LYS A 686 -14.84 -39.07 -17.85
C LYS A 686 -14.23 -38.74 -16.49
N GLY A 687 -15.06 -38.21 -15.59
CA GLY A 687 -14.66 -37.90 -14.21
C GLY A 687 -13.70 -36.73 -14.09
N TYR A 688 -13.75 -35.77 -15.03
CA TYR A 688 -13.06 -34.49 -14.88
C TYR A 688 -13.56 -33.71 -13.65
N MET A 689 -12.73 -32.79 -13.17
CA MET A 689 -13.04 -31.93 -12.05
C MET A 689 -13.03 -30.46 -12.50
N PRO A 690 -14.19 -29.83 -12.70
CA PRO A 690 -14.26 -28.39 -12.99
C PRO A 690 -13.92 -27.58 -11.74
N THR A 691 -13.21 -26.47 -11.93
CA THR A 691 -12.82 -25.55 -10.86
C THR A 691 -12.98 -24.10 -11.28
N VAL A 692 -13.39 -23.24 -10.35
CA VAL A 692 -13.58 -21.80 -10.55
C VAL A 692 -12.74 -21.03 -9.54
N GLU A 693 -12.10 -19.95 -9.99
CA GLU A 693 -11.13 -19.16 -9.20
C GLU A 693 -11.69 -18.59 -7.89
N SER A 694 -13.00 -18.41 -7.81
CA SER A 694 -13.70 -18.01 -6.59
C SER A 694 -13.54 -19.00 -5.43
N GLY A 695 -13.23 -20.26 -5.73
CA GLY A 695 -12.97 -21.33 -4.76
C GLY A 695 -13.85 -22.57 -4.91
N VAL A 696 -14.58 -22.71 -6.02
CA VAL A 696 -15.54 -23.82 -6.23
C VAL A 696 -14.88 -25.01 -6.92
N TRP A 697 -15.20 -26.21 -6.45
CA TRP A 697 -14.79 -27.51 -6.99
C TRP A 697 -16.00 -28.35 -7.37
N GLY A 698 -16.01 -28.87 -8.59
CA GLY A 698 -17.08 -29.72 -9.09
C GLY A 698 -18.32 -28.95 -9.51
N GLY A 699 -19.30 -29.70 -10.03
CA GLY A 699 -20.58 -29.14 -10.49
C GLY A 699 -20.49 -28.36 -11.80
N GLN A 700 -21.62 -27.77 -12.19
CA GLN A 700 -21.73 -27.02 -13.44
C GLN A 700 -21.40 -25.55 -13.22
N ALA A 701 -20.28 -25.10 -13.76
CA ALA A 701 -19.86 -23.70 -13.73
C ALA A 701 -20.92 -22.80 -14.39
N GLN A 702 -21.24 -21.69 -13.73
CA GLN A 702 -22.24 -20.74 -14.20
C GLN A 702 -21.58 -19.59 -14.98
N GLY A 703 -22.33 -19.01 -15.92
CA GLY A 703 -21.88 -17.89 -16.77
C GLY A 703 -22.62 -16.57 -16.50
N GLY A 704 -22.24 -15.52 -17.23
CA GLY A 704 -22.89 -14.20 -17.15
C GLY A 704 -22.89 -13.60 -15.74
N MET A 705 -24.05 -13.13 -15.26
CA MET A 705 -24.16 -12.57 -13.90
C MET A 705 -24.05 -13.62 -12.79
N ARG A 706 -24.08 -14.92 -13.10
CA ARG A 706 -23.81 -16.00 -12.14
C ARG A 706 -22.35 -16.45 -12.18
N PHE A 707 -21.50 -15.83 -13.00
CA PHE A 707 -20.09 -16.19 -13.10
C PHE A 707 -19.40 -16.16 -11.74
N GLY A 708 -18.46 -17.09 -11.54
CA GLY A 708 -17.82 -17.31 -10.26
C GLY A 708 -18.54 -18.33 -9.38
N THR A 709 -19.75 -18.78 -9.73
CA THR A 709 -20.48 -19.81 -8.97
C THR A 709 -20.62 -21.12 -9.75
N SER A 710 -21.07 -22.17 -9.09
CA SER A 710 -21.48 -23.42 -9.76
C SER A 710 -22.72 -23.98 -9.08
N VAL A 711 -23.47 -24.82 -9.79
CA VAL A 711 -24.56 -25.61 -9.20
C VAL A 711 -24.13 -27.06 -9.08
N GLY A 712 -24.51 -27.72 -7.99
CA GLY A 712 -24.13 -29.12 -7.74
C GLY A 712 -22.63 -29.34 -7.53
N PHE A 713 -21.93 -28.33 -6.99
CA PHE A 713 -20.51 -28.42 -6.64
C PHE A 713 -20.27 -29.44 -5.52
N GLU A 714 -19.04 -29.96 -5.46
CA GLU A 714 -18.60 -30.94 -4.48
C GLU A 714 -17.95 -30.29 -3.26
N ALA A 715 -17.25 -29.16 -3.46
CA ALA A 715 -16.62 -28.41 -2.38
C ALA A 715 -16.48 -26.92 -2.71
N ILE A 716 -16.40 -26.10 -1.65
CA ILE A 716 -16.03 -24.68 -1.72
C ILE A 716 -14.89 -24.46 -0.73
N MET A 717 -13.90 -23.68 -1.15
CA MET A 717 -12.78 -23.24 -0.32
C MET A 717 -12.55 -21.73 -0.45
N PRO A 718 -11.77 -21.11 0.46
CA PRO A 718 -11.39 -19.71 0.33
C PRO A 718 -10.62 -19.43 -0.97
N THR A 719 -10.83 -18.25 -1.56
CA THR A 719 -10.17 -17.84 -2.81
C THR A 719 -8.66 -17.90 -2.69
N SER A 720 -8.07 -17.35 -1.63
CA SER A 720 -6.61 -17.42 -1.38
C SER A 720 -6.03 -18.84 -1.47
N SER A 721 -6.73 -19.85 -0.98
CA SER A 721 -6.30 -21.25 -1.03
C SER A 721 -6.49 -21.85 -2.43
N MET A 722 -7.55 -21.46 -3.15
CA MET A 722 -7.72 -21.82 -4.57
C MET A 722 -6.57 -21.28 -5.42
N MET A 723 -6.13 -20.05 -5.11
CA MET A 723 -5.03 -19.39 -5.80
C MET A 723 -3.68 -20.06 -5.49
N ASP A 724 -3.45 -20.53 -4.26
CA ASP A 724 -2.27 -21.34 -3.95
C ASP A 724 -2.22 -22.60 -4.83
N PHE A 725 -3.37 -23.27 -5.04
CA PHE A 725 -3.46 -24.45 -5.91
C PHE A 725 -3.21 -24.12 -7.39
N TYR A 726 -3.79 -23.02 -7.90
CA TYR A 726 -3.57 -22.58 -9.29
C TYR A 726 -2.13 -22.18 -9.56
N VAL A 727 -1.57 -21.31 -8.72
CA VAL A 727 -0.18 -20.88 -8.83
C VAL A 727 0.78 -22.05 -8.60
N GLY A 728 0.39 -23.06 -7.82
CA GLY A 728 1.12 -24.31 -7.65
C GLY A 728 1.12 -25.24 -8.87
N GLY A 729 0.42 -24.91 -9.97
CA GLY A 729 0.34 -25.73 -11.18
C GLY A 729 -0.65 -26.89 -11.09
N GLY A 730 -1.67 -26.75 -10.23
CA GLY A 730 -2.70 -27.77 -10.02
C GLY A 730 -3.68 -27.97 -11.18
N ILE A 731 -3.75 -27.02 -12.13
CA ILE A 731 -4.67 -27.08 -13.28
C ILE A 731 -4.06 -27.90 -14.41
N ASP A 732 -4.77 -28.92 -14.88
CA ASP A 732 -4.34 -29.73 -16.02
C ASP A 732 -4.61 -28.99 -17.34
N VAL A 733 -5.81 -28.45 -17.51
CA VAL A 733 -6.19 -27.67 -18.69
C VAL A 733 -6.98 -26.43 -18.27
N ALA A 734 -6.48 -25.25 -18.65
CA ALA A 734 -7.18 -23.99 -18.46
C ALA A 734 -7.72 -23.48 -19.80
N PHE A 735 -9.02 -23.16 -19.83
CA PHE A 735 -9.67 -22.51 -20.97
C PHE A 735 -9.84 -21.03 -20.68
N LEU A 736 -9.19 -20.17 -21.46
CA LEU A 736 -9.18 -18.72 -21.22
C LEU A 736 -9.57 -17.94 -22.47
N GLY A 737 -10.29 -16.83 -22.30
CA GLY A 737 -10.61 -15.91 -23.39
C GLY A 737 -9.42 -15.01 -23.71
N VAL A 738 -9.39 -14.43 -24.92
CA VAL A 738 -8.33 -13.51 -25.36
C VAL A 738 -8.92 -12.25 -25.98
N GLY A 739 -8.36 -11.09 -25.68
CA GLY A 739 -8.64 -9.82 -26.35
C GLY A 739 -7.78 -9.65 -27.61
N GLU A 740 -6.47 -9.76 -27.47
CA GLU A 740 -5.51 -9.60 -28.56
C GLU A 740 -4.34 -10.57 -28.41
N VAL A 741 -3.71 -10.92 -29.53
CA VAL A 741 -2.51 -11.78 -29.61
C VAL A 741 -1.50 -11.09 -30.53
N ASP A 742 -0.22 -11.07 -30.14
CA ASP A 742 0.85 -10.58 -31.00
C ASP A 742 1.59 -11.70 -31.78
N GLU A 743 2.53 -11.32 -32.65
CA GLU A 743 3.32 -12.25 -33.47
C GLU A 743 4.15 -13.23 -32.63
N GLN A 744 4.57 -12.82 -31.43
CA GLN A 744 5.34 -13.66 -30.50
C GLN A 744 4.44 -14.57 -29.66
N GLY A 745 3.12 -14.43 -29.78
CA GLY A 745 2.13 -15.16 -28.99
C GLY A 745 1.88 -14.60 -27.59
N ASN A 746 2.29 -13.35 -27.32
CA ASN A 746 1.85 -12.66 -26.11
C ASN A 746 0.35 -12.39 -26.19
N VAL A 747 -0.30 -12.31 -25.04
CA VAL A 747 -1.76 -12.18 -24.94
C VAL A 747 -2.15 -10.97 -24.11
N ASN A 748 -3.12 -10.20 -24.61
CA ASN A 748 -3.77 -9.09 -23.93
C ASN A 748 -5.23 -9.43 -23.60
N VAL A 749 -5.61 -9.25 -22.33
CA VAL A 749 -7.00 -9.28 -21.86
C VAL A 749 -7.34 -8.12 -20.91
N SER A 750 -6.35 -7.31 -20.54
CA SER A 750 -6.49 -6.36 -19.44
C SER A 750 -6.77 -4.93 -19.90
N ASN A 751 -6.37 -4.57 -21.11
CA ASN A 751 -6.59 -3.24 -21.68
C ASN A 751 -6.66 -3.31 -23.21
N PHE A 752 -7.85 -3.23 -23.78
CA PHE A 752 -8.03 -3.30 -25.24
C PHE A 752 -9.30 -2.55 -25.68
N ALA A 753 -9.28 -2.02 -26.91
CA ALA A 753 -10.42 -1.35 -27.53
C ALA A 753 -11.06 -0.25 -26.66
N GLY A 754 -10.25 0.50 -25.90
CA GLY A 754 -10.70 1.56 -25.00
C GLY A 754 -11.40 1.08 -23.72
N ARG A 755 -11.35 -0.23 -23.41
CA ARG A 755 -11.86 -0.82 -22.17
C ARG A 755 -10.72 -1.34 -21.32
N VAL A 756 -10.86 -1.17 -20.00
CA VAL A 756 -9.91 -1.71 -19.01
C VAL A 756 -10.70 -2.50 -17.97
N PRO A 757 -11.16 -3.72 -18.33
CA PRO A 757 -11.91 -4.56 -17.40
C PRO A 757 -11.05 -5.04 -16.22
N GLY A 758 -9.73 -5.11 -16.43
CA GLY A 758 -8.75 -5.64 -15.49
C GLY A 758 -8.39 -7.11 -15.76
N VAL A 759 -7.32 -7.60 -15.15
CA VAL A 759 -6.77 -8.94 -15.36
C VAL A 759 -7.57 -10.08 -14.69
N GLY A 760 -8.29 -9.81 -13.61
CA GLY A 760 -8.96 -10.85 -12.82
C GLY A 760 -8.00 -11.98 -12.41
N GLY A 761 -8.48 -13.22 -12.40
CA GLY A 761 -7.65 -14.41 -12.14
C GLY A 761 -6.81 -14.90 -13.32
N PHE A 762 -6.88 -14.23 -14.48
CA PHE A 762 -6.27 -14.72 -15.73
C PHE A 762 -4.77 -15.02 -15.58
N ALA A 763 -4.01 -14.07 -15.01
CA ALA A 763 -2.57 -14.25 -14.87
C ALA A 763 -2.22 -15.34 -13.84
N ASP A 764 -3.00 -15.50 -12.77
CA ASP A 764 -2.81 -16.55 -11.77
C ASP A 764 -3.04 -17.95 -12.36
N ILE A 765 -4.09 -18.11 -13.18
CA ILE A 765 -4.43 -19.34 -13.89
C ILE A 765 -3.37 -19.66 -14.96
N ALA A 766 -3.03 -18.67 -15.79
CA ALA A 766 -2.12 -18.85 -16.92
C ALA A 766 -0.66 -19.03 -16.50
N ALA A 767 -0.30 -18.65 -15.27
CA ALA A 767 1.08 -18.75 -14.78
C ALA A 767 1.61 -20.18 -14.86
N ASN A 768 0.83 -21.18 -14.41
CA ASN A 768 1.32 -22.55 -14.23
C ASN A 768 0.36 -23.67 -14.66
N ALA A 769 -0.79 -23.38 -15.28
CA ALA A 769 -1.62 -24.43 -15.88
C ALA A 769 -0.80 -25.26 -16.89
N LYS A 770 -0.92 -26.59 -16.83
CA LYS A 770 -0.08 -27.52 -17.63
C LYS A 770 -0.34 -27.39 -19.13
N THR A 771 -1.62 -27.22 -19.49
CA THR A 771 -2.07 -26.88 -20.85
C THR A 771 -2.93 -25.63 -20.82
N LEU A 772 -2.61 -24.66 -21.68
CA LEU A 772 -3.41 -23.46 -21.89
C LEU A 772 -4.12 -23.53 -23.23
N VAL A 773 -5.44 -23.39 -23.19
CA VAL A 773 -6.29 -23.34 -24.38
C VAL A 773 -6.97 -21.97 -24.42
N PHE A 774 -6.38 -21.08 -25.19
CA PHE A 774 -6.96 -19.79 -25.49
C PHE A 774 -8.08 -19.93 -26.51
N THR A 775 -9.28 -19.49 -26.15
CA THR A 775 -10.46 -19.52 -27.01
C THR A 775 -10.80 -18.10 -27.45
N THR A 776 -10.68 -17.83 -28.74
CA THR A 776 -10.94 -16.51 -29.31
C THR A 776 -11.40 -16.63 -30.74
N THR A 777 -12.29 -15.75 -31.21
CA THR A 777 -12.47 -15.61 -32.66
C THR A 777 -11.20 -15.06 -33.33
N LEU A 778 -11.03 -15.29 -34.63
CA LEU A 778 -9.89 -14.73 -35.37
C LEU A 778 -10.03 -13.20 -35.53
N THR A 779 -11.24 -12.75 -35.84
CA THR A 779 -11.65 -11.33 -35.95
C THR A 779 -12.82 -11.04 -35.01
N CYS A 780 -13.05 -9.78 -34.66
CA CYS A 780 -14.23 -9.30 -33.94
C CYS A 780 -14.80 -8.04 -34.61
N GLY A 781 -15.83 -7.42 -34.01
CA GLY A 781 -16.57 -6.34 -34.68
C GLY A 781 -17.57 -6.86 -35.70
N ASN A 782 -18.59 -7.59 -35.21
CA ASN A 782 -19.71 -8.13 -36.00
C ASN A 782 -19.37 -9.28 -36.97
N LEU A 783 -18.38 -10.13 -36.62
CA LEU A 783 -18.18 -11.43 -37.30
C LEU A 783 -19.45 -12.29 -37.20
N VAL A 784 -19.95 -12.79 -38.34
CA VAL A 784 -21.08 -13.72 -38.42
C VAL A 784 -20.68 -14.96 -39.20
N THR A 785 -20.91 -16.13 -38.60
CA THR A 785 -20.63 -17.43 -39.21
C THR A 785 -21.88 -18.32 -39.20
N LYS A 786 -21.92 -19.29 -40.11
CA LYS A 786 -22.92 -20.37 -40.13
C LYS A 786 -22.25 -21.70 -40.47
N VAL A 787 -22.88 -22.81 -40.12
CA VAL A 787 -22.49 -24.16 -40.56
C VAL A 787 -23.56 -24.71 -41.51
N GLU A 788 -23.12 -25.15 -42.69
CA GLU A 788 -23.93 -25.71 -43.77
C GLU A 788 -23.15 -26.88 -44.40
N ASP A 789 -23.81 -28.03 -44.60
CA ASP A 789 -23.21 -29.24 -45.16
C ASP A 789 -21.87 -29.66 -44.52
N GLY A 790 -21.79 -29.57 -43.18
CA GLY A 790 -20.59 -29.92 -42.42
C GLY A 790 -19.40 -28.95 -42.60
N LYS A 791 -19.64 -27.76 -43.17
CA LYS A 791 -18.62 -26.75 -43.42
C LYS A 791 -18.96 -25.44 -42.73
N LEU A 792 -17.94 -24.76 -42.20
CA LEU A 792 -18.03 -23.41 -41.70
C LEU A 792 -18.04 -22.41 -42.86
N ILE A 793 -18.99 -21.49 -42.82
CA ILE A 793 -19.13 -20.38 -43.78
C ILE A 793 -19.07 -19.06 -43.00
N ILE A 794 -18.20 -18.16 -43.44
CA ILE A 794 -18.16 -16.78 -42.96
C ILE A 794 -19.18 -15.98 -43.76
N VAL A 795 -20.27 -15.57 -43.11
CA VAL A 795 -21.35 -14.79 -43.73
C VAL A 795 -20.98 -13.30 -43.76
N GLN A 796 -20.36 -12.82 -42.69
CA GLN A 796 -19.86 -11.46 -42.56
C GLN A 796 -18.54 -11.50 -41.77
N GLU A 797 -17.50 -10.90 -42.33
CA GLU A 797 -16.20 -10.82 -41.65
C GLU A 797 -16.22 -9.75 -40.53
N GLY A 798 -15.44 -9.98 -39.47
CA GLY A 798 -15.27 -9.02 -38.39
C GLY A 798 -14.43 -7.81 -38.81
N SER A 799 -14.81 -6.61 -38.39
CA SER A 799 -14.11 -5.36 -38.72
C SER A 799 -12.82 -5.11 -37.94
N ILE A 800 -12.53 -5.90 -36.90
CA ILE A 800 -11.39 -5.72 -36.01
C ILE A 800 -10.57 -7.00 -35.96
N MET A 801 -9.28 -6.87 -36.22
CA MET A 801 -8.31 -7.96 -36.15
C MET A 801 -7.84 -8.17 -34.71
N LYS A 802 -7.78 -9.44 -34.25
CA LYS A 802 -7.31 -9.79 -32.90
C LYS A 802 -5.87 -10.28 -32.87
N PHE A 803 -5.36 -10.81 -33.97
CA PHE A 803 -3.97 -11.23 -34.14
C PHE A 803 -3.19 -10.13 -34.85
N LYS A 804 -2.47 -9.31 -34.09
CA LYS A 804 -1.82 -8.07 -34.54
C LYS A 804 -0.30 -8.21 -34.51
N PRO A 805 0.49 -7.38 -35.20
CA PRO A 805 1.96 -7.43 -35.09
C PRO A 805 2.43 -7.16 -33.65
N THR A 806 1.79 -6.19 -32.99
CA THR A 806 2.02 -5.81 -31.60
C THR A 806 0.68 -5.57 -30.90
N ILE A 807 0.68 -5.71 -29.58
CA ILE A 807 -0.47 -5.48 -28.70
C ILE A 807 -0.21 -4.32 -27.76
N ASP A 808 -1.28 -3.71 -27.25
CA ASP A 808 -1.19 -2.50 -26.42
C ASP A 808 -0.62 -2.79 -25.02
N GLU A 809 -0.86 -4.00 -24.52
CA GLU A 809 -0.47 -4.43 -23.17
C GLU A 809 -0.26 -5.95 -23.12
N ILE A 810 0.71 -6.43 -22.34
CA ILE A 810 0.95 -7.86 -22.13
C ILE A 810 0.31 -8.29 -20.81
N THR A 811 -0.67 -9.21 -20.88
CA THR A 811 -1.24 -9.89 -19.71
C THR A 811 -0.65 -11.28 -19.51
N PHE A 812 -0.31 -11.97 -20.59
CA PHE A 812 0.46 -13.23 -20.55
C PHE A 812 1.65 -13.12 -21.52
N PRO A 813 2.89 -13.34 -21.02
CA PRO A 813 4.08 -13.29 -21.83
C PRO A 813 4.39 -14.67 -22.41
N SER A 814 4.56 -14.77 -23.72
CA SER A 814 4.87 -16.04 -24.41
C SER A 814 6.18 -16.66 -23.94
N ALA A 815 7.14 -15.85 -23.50
CA ALA A 815 8.39 -16.28 -22.88
C ALA A 815 8.19 -17.18 -21.65
N SER A 816 7.04 -17.08 -20.97
CA SER A 816 6.73 -17.94 -19.82
C SER A 816 6.36 -19.37 -20.20
N GLN A 817 6.17 -19.69 -21.48
CA GLN A 817 5.68 -20.99 -21.95
C GLN A 817 6.41 -22.19 -21.30
N GLY A 818 7.74 -22.17 -21.27
CA GLY A 818 8.54 -23.30 -20.81
C GLY A 818 8.23 -24.57 -21.62
N SER A 819 7.99 -25.70 -20.95
CA SER A 819 7.60 -26.97 -21.57
C SER A 819 6.09 -27.14 -21.78
N ARG A 820 5.29 -26.14 -21.42
CA ARG A 820 3.83 -26.21 -21.42
C ARG A 820 3.27 -26.07 -22.83
N ARG A 821 2.11 -26.70 -23.07
CA ARG A 821 1.42 -26.63 -24.35
C ARG A 821 0.43 -25.47 -24.33
N ILE A 822 0.57 -24.55 -25.28
CA ILE A 822 -0.25 -23.34 -25.39
C ILE A 822 -0.89 -23.30 -26.77
N ILE A 823 -2.22 -23.24 -26.80
CA ILE A 823 -3.03 -23.49 -27.98
C ILE A 823 -4.03 -22.35 -28.13
N PHE A 824 -4.17 -21.83 -29.34
CA PHE A 824 -5.16 -20.83 -29.71
C PHE A 824 -6.18 -21.50 -30.59
N VAL A 825 -7.40 -21.68 -30.07
CA VAL A 825 -8.53 -22.24 -30.80
C VAL A 825 -9.43 -21.10 -31.23
N THR A 826 -9.63 -20.99 -32.54
CA THR A 826 -10.59 -20.05 -33.13
C THR A 826 -11.77 -20.77 -33.74
N GLU A 827 -12.71 -20.02 -34.31
CA GLU A 827 -13.79 -20.62 -35.08
C GLU A 827 -13.29 -21.29 -36.36
N ARG A 828 -12.14 -20.85 -36.91
CA ARG A 828 -11.69 -21.21 -38.25
C ARG A 828 -10.32 -21.90 -38.34
N CYS A 829 -9.51 -21.81 -37.28
CA CYS A 829 -8.19 -22.44 -37.22
C CYS A 829 -7.69 -22.66 -35.79
N VAL A 830 -6.74 -23.59 -35.66
CA VAL A 830 -5.96 -23.81 -34.43
C VAL A 830 -4.51 -23.42 -34.68
N MET A 831 -3.92 -22.72 -33.71
CA MET A 831 -2.49 -22.41 -33.68
C MET A 831 -1.88 -22.90 -32.37
N GLU A 832 -0.62 -23.35 -32.41
CA GLU A 832 0.16 -23.68 -31.23
C GLU A 832 1.33 -22.72 -31.08
N LEU A 833 1.62 -22.32 -29.84
CA LEU A 833 2.83 -21.58 -29.54
C LEU A 833 4.02 -22.55 -29.48
N ARG A 834 5.03 -22.32 -30.32
CA ARG A 834 6.29 -23.08 -30.32
C ARG A 834 7.45 -22.10 -30.35
N GLN A 835 8.29 -22.11 -29.31
CA GLN A 835 9.47 -21.24 -29.22
C GLN A 835 9.15 -19.75 -29.49
N GLN A 836 8.07 -19.24 -28.87
CA GLN A 836 7.57 -17.86 -29.06
C GLN A 836 7.17 -17.51 -30.50
N ARG A 837 6.67 -18.50 -31.25
CA ARG A 837 6.07 -18.31 -32.57
C ARG A 837 4.76 -19.08 -32.67
N LEU A 838 3.79 -18.49 -33.35
CA LEU A 838 2.53 -19.16 -33.62
C LEU A 838 2.66 -20.04 -34.86
N VAL A 839 2.32 -21.32 -34.69
CA VAL A 839 2.29 -22.33 -35.75
C VAL A 839 0.85 -22.72 -36.02
N LEU A 840 0.34 -22.45 -37.22
CA LEU A 840 -0.96 -22.90 -37.68
C LEU A 840 -0.95 -24.42 -37.87
N THR A 841 -1.77 -25.13 -37.10
CA THR A 841 -1.80 -26.59 -37.08
C THR A 841 -3.07 -27.19 -37.67
N GLU A 842 -4.21 -26.49 -37.63
CA GLU A 842 -5.48 -27.00 -38.17
C GLU A 842 -6.35 -25.90 -38.79
N LEU A 843 -7.17 -26.29 -39.77
CA LEU A 843 -8.22 -25.45 -40.37
C LEU A 843 -9.61 -26.07 -40.19
N ALA A 844 -10.62 -25.23 -39.99
CA ALA A 844 -12.01 -25.67 -40.05
C ALA A 844 -12.42 -26.07 -41.48
N SER A 845 -13.27 -27.08 -41.60
CA SER A 845 -13.86 -27.47 -42.88
C SER A 845 -14.56 -26.29 -43.54
N GLY A 846 -14.26 -26.00 -44.82
CA GLY A 846 -14.82 -24.86 -45.55
C GLY A 846 -13.95 -23.59 -45.52
N ILE A 847 -12.86 -23.58 -44.75
CA ILE A 847 -11.95 -22.42 -44.63
C ILE A 847 -10.67 -22.68 -45.40
N SER A 848 -10.24 -21.71 -46.23
CA SER A 848 -8.96 -21.74 -46.93
C SER A 848 -7.84 -21.12 -46.10
N LEU A 849 -6.59 -21.47 -46.41
CA LEU A 849 -5.43 -20.85 -45.78
C LEU A 849 -5.40 -19.33 -45.99
N ASP A 850 -5.70 -18.86 -47.20
CA ASP A 850 -5.75 -17.43 -47.51
C ASP A 850 -6.80 -16.68 -46.69
N ASN A 851 -7.93 -17.32 -46.35
CA ASN A 851 -8.94 -16.72 -45.48
C ASN A 851 -8.40 -16.44 -44.08
N VAL A 852 -7.53 -17.31 -43.55
CA VAL A 852 -6.88 -17.08 -42.25
C VAL A 852 -5.81 -16.01 -42.38
N LEU A 853 -4.89 -16.15 -43.33
CA LEU A 853 -3.71 -15.29 -43.46
C LEU A 853 -4.06 -13.83 -43.77
N SER A 854 -5.11 -13.59 -44.57
CA SER A 854 -5.56 -12.22 -44.89
C SER A 854 -6.23 -11.50 -43.72
N ASN A 855 -6.58 -12.23 -42.66
CA ASN A 855 -7.23 -11.71 -41.45
C ASN A 855 -6.29 -11.68 -40.23
N MET A 856 -4.98 -11.77 -40.45
CA MET A 856 -3.95 -11.64 -39.43
C MET A 856 -2.98 -10.51 -39.79
N GLY A 857 -2.43 -9.86 -38.77
CA GLY A 857 -1.50 -8.73 -38.94
C GLY A 857 -0.07 -9.18 -39.22
N PHE A 858 0.19 -10.47 -39.03
CA PHE A 858 1.46 -11.14 -39.28
C PHE A 858 1.18 -12.53 -39.87
N ARG A 859 2.21 -13.15 -40.43
CA ARG A 859 2.11 -14.49 -41.02
C ARG A 859 2.61 -15.53 -40.00
N PRO A 860 1.75 -16.43 -39.47
CA PRO A 860 2.22 -17.52 -38.62
C PRO A 860 3.04 -18.53 -39.43
N GLU A 861 3.83 -19.34 -38.73
CA GLU A 861 4.43 -20.54 -39.34
C GLU A 861 3.32 -21.54 -39.67
N ILE A 862 3.50 -22.31 -40.73
CA ILE A 862 2.52 -23.32 -41.16
C ILE A 862 3.11 -24.69 -40.85
N ALA A 863 2.35 -25.54 -40.14
CA ALA A 863 2.79 -26.91 -39.87
C ALA A 863 2.99 -27.68 -41.18
N GLU A 864 4.03 -28.53 -41.24
CA GLU A 864 4.32 -29.38 -42.40
C GLU A 864 3.11 -30.24 -42.80
N CYS A 865 2.38 -30.73 -41.79
CA CYS A 865 1.12 -31.44 -41.95
C CYS A 865 -0.01 -30.61 -41.33
N LEU A 866 -0.71 -29.84 -42.16
CA LEU A 866 -1.86 -29.05 -41.73
C LEU A 866 -3.09 -29.95 -41.58
N GLY A 867 -3.62 -30.06 -40.36
CA GLY A 867 -4.80 -30.84 -40.04
C GLY A 867 -6.12 -30.13 -40.37
N THR A 868 -7.22 -30.84 -40.19
CA THR A 868 -8.57 -30.29 -40.26
C THR A 868 -9.32 -30.53 -38.96
N TYR A 869 -10.26 -29.65 -38.64
CA TYR A 869 -11.16 -29.86 -37.50
C TYR A 869 -11.88 -31.21 -37.65
N ASP A 870 -12.10 -31.88 -36.52
CA ASP A 870 -12.87 -33.11 -36.48
C ASP A 870 -14.29 -32.88 -37.05
N PRO A 871 -14.75 -33.69 -38.03
CA PRO A 871 -16.07 -33.50 -38.65
C PRO A 871 -17.23 -33.48 -37.67
N ARG A 872 -17.13 -34.18 -36.53
CA ARG A 872 -18.15 -34.23 -35.47
C ARG A 872 -18.44 -32.84 -34.89
N ILE A 873 -17.52 -31.89 -35.04
CA ILE A 873 -17.71 -30.50 -34.60
C ILE A 873 -18.87 -29.81 -35.33
N PHE A 874 -19.14 -30.22 -36.57
CA PHE A 874 -20.13 -29.61 -37.46
C PHE A 874 -21.45 -30.40 -37.55
N GLU A 875 -21.56 -31.52 -36.85
CA GLU A 875 -22.77 -32.37 -36.83
C GLU A 875 -23.84 -31.73 -35.95
N ARG A 876 -25.03 -31.51 -36.53
CA ARG A 876 -26.15 -30.83 -35.89
C ARG A 876 -26.89 -31.70 -34.90
#